data_AF-A0A2K3D1Z4-F1
#
_entry.id   AF-A0A2K3D1Z4-F1
#
_cell.length_a   1.000
_cell.length_b   1.000
_cell.length_c   1.000
_cell.angle_alpha   90.00
_cell.angle_beta   90.00
_cell.angle_gamma   90.00
#
_symmetry.space_group_name_H-M   'P 1'
#
loop_
_entity.id
_entity.type
_entity.pdbx_description
1 polymer ?
#
loop_
_entity_poly.entity_id
_entity_poly.type
_entity_poly.pdbx_seq_one_letter_code
_entity_poly.pdbx_strand_id
1 'polypeptide(L)'
;MPAAMAGRSSGGETAKPDRTGGGGGGGGSSGNANGGQAQAQPHTPTSTSERIYSAKQLTEALKSGMAAVKDQLQVLAILDGTALSWPGVGQAVDDMEFLTDMTAQTTNKLEADKRGLQAQLDEASGEVVTLRESLASASAQRDDLQRQLNSSSKELRDTRSSLDETRRELQQTKQEVWALEKQRADLASELDRTRQEQDFLEGECSSLRTSNSEQAAQITSLKEELAARRADVGHLKQLSAELKGSVEHLKGQLEGTQEALTGAQTSLQHVRSEKQHYEKESGRLAEEAARLAAELERTSREVARLKEWTDVIKKVEADKLREEQAAHGRSRAAAEAAAAEAEKREALLAADVKGREEQLVARVSELELQRKSNALLQLQIKDLQKQMGLTQGERNAAAAARDEQRAAAAKLQAEIQRMRLEWAGKEQDRTLAEGAVREAAAAERARLKAQLEEAVKETALARTMAEGWQRDVREARARIGEEQAKFAALAKELEGARAQLSEGRVEHVRTGAVAETAAAGLRQQLVAKEEELRRVRAESSSAQKQLEKAIERLQREVDASAAEIARLKSGDDALFTRLPPVARAATLHDDLEALRRALRERMANAGGYSSDHHHHPPSHYGLATAPAGAGAVAGGGGGGGTSLPALQAGSPQPQGRAPPPGAPPERPPHLRNKTR
;
A
#
# COMPACT_ATOMS: atom_id res chain seq x y z
N MET A 1 -2.81 42.45 -1.64
CA MET A 1 -1.90 43.32 -2.40
C MET A 1 -0.78 42.46 -2.97
N PRO A 2 -0.63 42.33 -4.30
CA PRO A 2 0.51 41.65 -4.91
C PRO A 2 1.51 42.67 -5.50
N ALA A 3 2.79 42.50 -5.19
CA ALA A 3 3.92 43.13 -5.86
C ALA A 3 5.01 42.04 -5.94
N ALA A 4 5.27 41.43 -7.10
CA ALA A 4 6.11 41.95 -8.19
C ALA A 4 7.60 42.01 -7.82
N MET A 5 8.38 41.02 -8.29
CA MET A 5 9.78 41.04 -8.78
C MET A 5 10.16 39.57 -9.08
N ALA A 6 10.25 39.08 -10.32
CA ALA A 6 11.18 39.36 -11.42
C ALA A 6 12.64 38.87 -11.18
N GLY A 7 13.07 37.90 -11.99
CA GLY A 7 14.46 37.42 -12.18
C GLY A 7 14.77 36.15 -11.37
N ARG A 8 15.24 35.04 -11.94
CA ARG A 8 16.05 34.79 -13.14
C ARG A 8 15.84 33.36 -13.64
N SER A 9 15.90 33.24 -14.95
CA SER A 9 16.00 32.01 -15.74
C SER A 9 17.30 31.25 -15.45
N SER A 10 17.20 29.95 -15.17
CA SER A 10 18.11 28.93 -15.69
C SER A 10 17.51 27.54 -15.44
N GLY A 11 16.75 27.04 -16.41
CA GLY A 11 16.38 25.63 -16.50
C GLY A 11 17.57 24.84 -17.03
N GLY A 12 17.92 23.77 -16.33
CA GLY A 12 18.86 22.76 -16.79
C GLY A 12 18.15 21.57 -17.41
N GLU A 13 19.00 20.70 -17.98
CA GLU A 13 18.77 19.29 -18.32
C GLU A 13 18.08 18.99 -19.67
N THR A 14 18.51 18.03 -20.49
CA THR A 14 19.63 17.07 -20.46
C THR A 14 19.75 16.42 -21.86
N ALA A 15 20.97 16.00 -22.18
CA ALA A 15 21.34 14.79 -22.95
C ALA A 15 20.89 14.57 -24.43
N LYS A 16 21.92 14.60 -25.30
CA LYS A 16 22.21 13.73 -26.48
C LYS A 16 21.95 12.22 -26.21
N PRO A 17 22.14 11.23 -27.12
CA PRO A 17 22.64 11.20 -28.53
C PRO A 17 21.61 10.55 -29.51
N ASP A 18 21.79 10.34 -30.82
CA ASP A 18 22.69 9.35 -31.45
C ASP A 18 22.87 9.58 -32.97
N ARG A 19 23.55 8.61 -33.56
CA ARG A 19 24.49 8.54 -34.67
C ARG A 19 23.95 8.54 -36.11
N THR A 20 24.86 9.04 -36.97
CA THR A 20 25.30 8.52 -38.29
C THR A 20 24.31 8.32 -39.44
N GLY A 21 24.88 8.29 -40.64
CA GLY A 21 24.26 7.69 -41.81
C GLY A 21 24.42 8.58 -43.03
N GLY A 22 25.48 8.33 -43.79
CA GLY A 22 25.77 9.08 -45.00
C GLY A 22 24.89 8.70 -46.20
N GLY A 23 25.27 9.27 -47.34
CA GLY A 23 25.01 8.69 -48.66
C GLY A 23 23.98 9.41 -49.51
N GLY A 24 24.44 9.94 -50.64
CA GLY A 24 23.63 10.45 -51.76
C GLY A 24 24.18 11.80 -52.21
N GLY A 25 24.79 11.98 -53.39
CA GLY A 25 24.63 11.27 -54.65
C GLY A 25 24.33 12.33 -55.72
N GLY A 26 25.16 12.37 -56.77
CA GLY A 26 25.05 13.31 -57.90
C GLY A 26 26.41 13.97 -58.12
N GLY A 27 27.09 13.84 -59.25
CA GLY A 27 26.67 13.53 -60.61
C GLY A 27 27.47 14.47 -61.52
N GLY A 28 28.04 13.96 -62.62
CA GLY A 28 28.81 14.76 -63.56
C GLY A 28 30.18 14.13 -63.85
N SER A 29 30.28 13.15 -64.75
CA SER A 29 30.25 13.31 -66.20
C SER A 29 31.63 13.68 -66.78
N SER A 30 32.17 12.71 -67.52
CA SER A 30 32.85 12.85 -68.81
C SER A 30 34.07 13.76 -68.96
N GLY A 31 35.14 13.17 -69.53
CA GLY A 31 36.24 13.93 -70.11
C GLY A 31 37.53 13.12 -70.26
N ASN A 32 37.48 11.98 -70.94
CA ASN A 32 38.09 11.83 -72.26
C ASN A 32 39.63 11.62 -72.22
N ALA A 33 40.02 10.35 -72.24
CA ALA A 33 41.38 9.92 -72.52
C ALA A 33 41.70 10.22 -74.00
N ASN A 34 42.39 11.32 -74.25
CA ASN A 34 43.00 11.60 -75.55
C ASN A 34 44.36 10.90 -75.62
N GLY A 35 44.33 9.58 -75.79
CA GLY A 35 45.50 8.79 -76.17
C GLY A 35 45.67 8.84 -77.68
N GLY A 36 46.65 9.63 -78.15
CA GLY A 36 46.92 9.87 -79.55
C GLY A 36 47.09 8.59 -80.37
N GLN A 37 46.19 8.37 -81.30
CA GLN A 37 46.42 7.51 -82.45
C GLN A 37 47.40 8.22 -83.38
N ALA A 38 48.63 7.72 -83.41
CA ALA A 38 49.58 8.01 -84.47
C ALA A 38 49.00 7.49 -85.79
N GLN A 39 48.65 8.41 -86.70
CA GLN A 39 48.43 8.13 -88.11
C GLN A 39 49.73 7.60 -88.72
N ALA A 40 49.86 6.28 -88.83
CA ALA A 40 50.84 5.66 -89.69
C ALA A 40 50.28 5.65 -91.13
N GLN A 41 50.93 6.43 -91.99
CA GLN A 41 50.65 6.52 -93.42
C GLN A 41 50.85 5.15 -94.10
N PRO A 42 49.94 4.71 -95.00
CA PRO A 42 50.21 3.54 -95.82
C PRO A 42 51.16 3.95 -96.96
N HIS A 43 52.42 3.52 -96.87
CA HIS A 43 53.36 3.60 -97.97
C HIS A 43 52.88 2.70 -99.13
N THR A 44 52.64 3.30 -100.29
CA THR A 44 52.38 2.62 -101.56
C THR A 44 53.67 1.96 -102.06
N PRO A 45 53.73 0.62 -102.26
CA PRO A 45 54.81 0.04 -103.01
C PRO A 45 54.52 0.24 -104.51
N THR A 46 55.33 1.07 -105.15
CA THR A 46 55.42 1.20 -106.60
C THR A 46 55.86 -0.14 -107.19
N SER A 47 54.90 -0.91 -107.69
CA SER A 47 55.14 -2.14 -108.45
C SER A 47 55.69 -1.76 -109.82
N THR A 48 56.99 -1.95 -110.02
CA THR A 48 57.56 -2.20 -111.33
C THR A 48 56.82 -3.38 -111.94
N SER A 49 56.03 -3.11 -112.99
CA SER A 49 55.39 -4.13 -113.83
C SER A 49 56.45 -4.94 -114.56
N GLU A 50 57.11 -5.86 -113.87
CA GLU A 50 57.61 -7.06 -114.53
C GLU A 50 56.38 -7.76 -115.12
N ARG A 51 56.35 -7.88 -116.46
CA ARG A 51 55.39 -8.76 -117.15
C ARG A 51 55.72 -10.19 -116.75
N ILE A 52 55.27 -10.59 -115.56
CA ILE A 52 55.28 -11.98 -115.12
C ILE A 52 54.22 -12.67 -115.97
N TYR A 53 54.67 -13.35 -117.02
CA TYR A 53 53.80 -14.27 -117.75
C TYR A 53 53.19 -15.25 -116.75
N SER A 54 51.87 -15.35 -116.72
CA SER A 54 51.20 -16.31 -115.85
C SER A 54 51.62 -17.73 -116.23
N ALA A 55 51.59 -18.66 -115.27
CA ALA A 55 51.94 -20.06 -115.51
C ALA A 55 51.15 -20.63 -116.70
N LYS A 56 49.87 -20.26 -116.85
CA LYS A 56 49.02 -20.53 -118.02
C LYS A 56 49.54 -19.93 -119.31
N GLN A 57 49.92 -18.66 -119.32
CA GLN A 57 50.51 -18.00 -120.50
C GLN A 57 51.84 -18.66 -120.91
N LEU A 58 52.66 -19.10 -119.95
CA LEU A 58 53.89 -19.84 -120.24
C LEU A 58 53.61 -21.25 -120.77
N THR A 59 52.60 -21.95 -120.26
CA THR A 59 52.21 -23.28 -120.78
C THR A 59 51.55 -23.18 -122.15
N GLU A 60 50.72 -22.17 -122.41
CA GLU A 60 50.18 -21.90 -123.75
C GLU A 60 51.28 -21.52 -124.73
N ALA A 61 52.27 -20.71 -124.32
CA ALA A 61 53.43 -20.39 -125.14
C ALA A 61 54.30 -21.62 -125.43
N LEU A 62 54.50 -22.51 -124.44
CA LEU A 62 55.22 -23.78 -124.62
C LEU A 62 54.45 -24.74 -125.55
N LYS A 63 53.13 -24.88 -125.39
CA LYS A 63 52.27 -25.68 -126.29
C LYS A 63 52.30 -25.14 -127.72
N SER A 64 52.18 -23.82 -127.88
CA SER A 64 52.25 -23.16 -129.18
C SER A 64 53.65 -23.27 -129.81
N GLY A 65 54.71 -23.18 -129.02
CA GLY A 65 56.09 -23.37 -129.49
C GLY A 65 56.35 -24.81 -129.92
N MET A 66 55.85 -25.79 -129.17
CA MET A 66 55.94 -27.21 -129.52
C MET A 66 55.14 -27.56 -130.79
N ALA A 67 53.95 -26.99 -130.95
CA ALA A 67 53.18 -27.11 -132.19
C ALA A 67 53.96 -26.55 -133.40
N ALA A 68 54.57 -25.37 -133.25
CA ALA A 68 55.39 -24.77 -134.30
C ALA A 68 56.64 -25.61 -134.66
N VAL A 69 57.30 -26.21 -133.67
CA VAL A 69 58.44 -27.13 -133.90
C VAL A 69 57.98 -28.41 -134.61
N LYS A 70 56.81 -28.95 -134.25
CA LYS A 70 56.20 -30.11 -134.91
C LYS A 70 55.84 -29.82 -136.37
N ASP A 71 55.25 -28.65 -136.64
CA ASP A 71 54.94 -28.19 -137.99
C ASP A 71 56.22 -27.98 -138.82
N GLN A 72 57.27 -27.38 -138.24
CA GLN A 72 58.56 -27.22 -138.90
C GLN A 72 59.24 -28.57 -139.21
N LEU A 73 59.14 -29.55 -138.31
CA LEU A 73 59.65 -30.91 -138.53
C LEU A 73 58.84 -31.67 -139.60
N GLN A 74 57.52 -31.47 -139.68
CA GLN A 74 56.69 -32.01 -140.76
C GLN A 74 57.06 -31.39 -142.12
N VAL A 75 57.29 -30.08 -142.18
CA VAL A 75 57.74 -29.39 -143.41
C VAL A 75 59.12 -29.89 -143.85
N LEU A 76 60.06 -30.07 -142.92
CA LEU A 76 61.40 -30.63 -143.19
C LEU A 76 61.33 -32.08 -143.69
N ALA A 77 60.38 -32.87 -143.19
CA ALA A 77 60.18 -34.24 -143.66
C ALA A 77 59.61 -34.33 -145.08
N ILE A 78 58.83 -33.33 -145.52
CA ILE A 78 58.35 -33.22 -146.91
C ILE A 78 59.49 -32.80 -147.85
N LEU A 79 60.43 -31.97 -147.37
CA LEU A 79 61.51 -31.39 -148.19
C LEU A 79 62.68 -32.34 -148.47
N ASP A 80 63.10 -33.16 -147.50
CA ASP A 80 64.32 -33.99 -147.64
C ASP A 80 64.12 -35.47 -147.25
N GLY A 81 62.88 -35.88 -146.93
CA GLY A 81 62.49 -37.26 -146.58
C GLY A 81 63.14 -37.84 -145.31
N THR A 82 64.16 -37.17 -144.75
CA THR A 82 65.03 -37.70 -143.69
C THR A 82 64.75 -37.10 -142.31
N ALA A 83 64.13 -35.92 -142.20
CA ALA A 83 63.97 -35.25 -140.90
C ALA A 83 63.07 -35.99 -139.90
N LEU A 84 62.06 -36.75 -140.38
CA LEU A 84 61.26 -37.67 -139.56
C LEU A 84 61.85 -39.09 -139.47
N SER A 85 62.88 -39.40 -140.28
CA SER A 85 63.54 -40.71 -140.29
C SER A 85 64.76 -40.77 -139.37
N TRP A 86 65.12 -39.66 -138.71
CA TRP A 86 66.21 -39.64 -137.74
C TRP A 86 65.77 -40.43 -136.50
N PRO A 87 66.45 -41.55 -136.19
CA PRO A 87 66.08 -42.37 -135.05
C PRO A 87 66.08 -41.51 -133.77
N GLY A 88 64.92 -41.42 -133.11
CA GLY A 88 64.76 -40.70 -131.85
C GLY A 88 64.17 -39.27 -131.94
N VAL A 89 64.06 -38.65 -133.11
CA VAL A 89 63.49 -37.28 -133.21
C VAL A 89 61.98 -37.27 -132.96
N GLY A 90 61.25 -38.24 -133.53
CA GLY A 90 59.82 -38.41 -133.23
C GLY A 90 59.57 -38.67 -131.75
N GLN A 91 60.38 -39.55 -131.14
CA GLN A 91 60.33 -39.84 -129.70
C GLN A 91 60.62 -38.59 -128.86
N ALA A 92 61.60 -37.76 -129.25
CA ALA A 92 61.90 -36.52 -128.54
C ALA A 92 60.77 -35.49 -128.62
N VAL A 93 60.06 -35.42 -129.74
CA VAL A 93 58.87 -34.55 -129.88
C VAL A 93 57.72 -35.07 -129.02
N ASP A 94 57.46 -36.38 -129.04
CA ASP A 94 56.42 -37.02 -128.21
C ASP A 94 56.75 -36.88 -126.70
N ASP A 95 58.01 -37.03 -126.32
CA ASP A 95 58.50 -36.84 -124.95
C ASP A 95 58.36 -35.36 -124.52
N MET A 96 58.66 -34.40 -125.40
CA MET A 96 58.45 -32.97 -125.13
C MET A 96 56.97 -32.59 -125.06
N GLU A 97 56.11 -33.19 -125.88
CA GLU A 97 54.65 -33.02 -125.83
C GLU A 97 54.11 -33.58 -124.50
N PHE A 98 54.55 -34.79 -124.11
CA PHE A 98 54.26 -35.40 -122.82
C PHE A 98 54.74 -34.54 -121.65
N LEU A 99 55.98 -34.03 -121.68
CA LEU A 99 56.50 -33.12 -120.66
C LEU A 99 55.69 -31.82 -120.60
N THR A 100 55.26 -31.28 -121.75
CA THR A 100 54.42 -30.07 -121.82
C THR A 100 53.04 -30.32 -121.21
N ASP A 101 52.43 -31.47 -121.48
CA ASP A 101 51.16 -31.87 -120.87
C ASP A 101 51.29 -32.19 -119.37
N MET A 102 52.38 -32.82 -118.95
CA MET A 102 52.72 -33.02 -117.54
C MET A 102 52.93 -31.66 -116.84
N THR A 103 53.57 -30.71 -117.51
CA THR A 103 53.77 -29.34 -117.01
C THR A 103 52.45 -28.59 -116.93
N ALA A 104 51.55 -28.77 -117.89
CA ALA A 104 50.19 -28.23 -117.86
C ALA A 104 49.34 -28.86 -116.74
N GLN A 105 49.46 -30.16 -116.53
CA GLN A 105 48.76 -30.88 -115.48
C GLN A 105 49.26 -30.46 -114.08
N THR A 106 50.57 -30.34 -113.90
CA THR A 106 51.17 -29.87 -112.63
C THR A 106 50.85 -28.41 -112.36
N THR A 107 50.87 -27.53 -113.37
CA THR A 107 50.44 -26.13 -113.21
C THR A 107 48.95 -26.01 -112.90
N ASN A 108 48.08 -26.80 -113.53
CA ASN A 108 46.66 -26.85 -113.19
C ASN A 108 46.42 -27.35 -111.76
N LYS A 109 47.15 -28.38 -111.32
CA LYS A 109 47.10 -28.87 -109.94
C LYS A 109 47.57 -27.80 -108.96
N LEU A 110 48.69 -27.14 -109.23
CA LEU A 110 49.20 -26.05 -108.40
C LEU A 110 48.24 -24.84 -108.36
N GLU A 111 47.56 -24.53 -109.46
CA GLU A 111 46.51 -23.51 -109.45
C GLU A 111 45.29 -23.94 -108.63
N ALA A 112 44.90 -25.22 -108.69
CA ALA A 112 43.83 -25.76 -107.88
C ALA A 112 44.21 -25.75 -106.38
N ASP A 113 45.42 -26.17 -106.04
CA ASP A 113 45.97 -26.12 -104.68
C ASP A 113 46.07 -24.66 -104.20
N LYS A 114 46.52 -23.73 -105.06
CA LYS A 114 46.53 -22.30 -104.76
C LYS A 114 45.13 -21.78 -104.46
N ARG A 115 44.13 -22.10 -105.29
CA ARG A 115 42.73 -21.72 -105.04
C ARG A 115 42.19 -22.35 -103.75
N GLY A 116 42.54 -23.61 -103.46
CA GLY A 116 42.15 -24.31 -102.24
C GLY A 116 42.75 -23.67 -101.00
N LEU A 117 44.05 -23.39 -101.00
CA LEU A 117 44.75 -22.68 -99.92
C LEU A 117 44.21 -21.26 -99.75
N GLN A 118 43.83 -20.60 -100.84
CA GLN A 118 43.26 -19.25 -100.79
C GLN A 118 41.86 -19.26 -100.20
N ALA A 119 41.02 -20.26 -100.55
CA ALA A 119 39.72 -20.47 -99.92
C ALA A 119 39.86 -20.80 -98.42
N GLN A 120 40.82 -21.66 -98.04
CA GLN A 120 41.13 -21.94 -96.63
C GLN A 120 41.63 -20.71 -95.88
N LEU A 121 42.43 -19.85 -96.53
CA LEU A 121 42.90 -18.60 -95.94
C LEU A 121 41.75 -17.62 -95.74
N ASP A 122 40.82 -17.52 -96.70
CA ASP A 122 39.63 -16.68 -96.61
C ASP A 122 38.69 -17.20 -95.50
N GLU A 123 38.49 -18.52 -95.40
CA GLU A 123 37.71 -19.17 -94.35
C GLU A 123 38.32 -18.95 -92.96
N ALA A 124 39.61 -19.24 -92.80
CA ALA A 124 40.33 -18.99 -91.55
C ALA A 124 40.33 -17.49 -91.18
N SER A 125 40.41 -16.59 -92.17
CA SER A 125 40.30 -15.16 -91.93
C SER A 125 38.89 -14.78 -91.44
N GLY A 126 37.84 -15.39 -92.01
CA GLY A 126 36.46 -15.26 -91.54
C GLY A 126 36.28 -15.75 -90.11
N GLU A 127 36.81 -16.93 -89.79
CA GLU A 127 36.81 -17.47 -88.42
C GLU A 127 37.52 -16.53 -87.44
N VAL A 128 38.70 -16.01 -87.80
CA VAL A 128 39.43 -15.04 -86.97
C VAL A 128 38.60 -13.77 -86.71
N VAL A 129 37.84 -13.29 -87.70
CA VAL A 129 36.92 -12.15 -87.51
C VAL A 129 35.82 -12.52 -86.52
N THR A 130 35.13 -13.65 -86.71
CA THR A 130 34.05 -14.08 -85.80
C THR A 130 34.55 -14.32 -84.37
N LEU A 131 35.74 -14.90 -84.22
CA LEU A 131 36.37 -15.11 -82.92
C LEU A 131 36.71 -13.77 -82.25
N ARG A 132 37.22 -12.78 -82.99
CA ARG A 132 37.45 -11.43 -82.47
C ARG A 132 36.17 -10.75 -82.02
N GLU A 133 35.10 -10.88 -82.80
CA GLU A 133 33.78 -10.36 -82.42
C GLU A 133 33.24 -11.04 -81.17
N SER A 134 33.36 -12.37 -81.08
CA SER A 134 32.95 -13.14 -79.90
C SER A 134 33.76 -12.75 -78.65
N LEU A 135 35.07 -12.54 -78.81
CA LEU A 135 35.97 -12.12 -77.73
C LEU A 135 35.64 -10.69 -77.27
N ALA A 136 35.33 -9.78 -78.20
CA ALA A 136 34.88 -8.43 -77.88
C ALA A 136 33.55 -8.44 -77.12
N SER A 137 32.59 -9.25 -77.55
CA SER A 137 31.31 -9.44 -76.86
C SER A 137 31.48 -10.04 -75.45
N ALA A 138 32.29 -11.09 -75.32
CA ALA A 138 32.58 -11.71 -74.03
C ALA A 138 33.31 -10.74 -73.08
N SER A 139 34.23 -9.93 -73.61
CA SER A 139 34.89 -8.86 -72.85
C SER A 139 33.88 -7.84 -72.34
N ALA A 140 32.96 -7.38 -73.19
CA ALA A 140 31.92 -6.42 -72.82
C ALA A 140 30.97 -6.99 -71.75
N GLN A 141 30.57 -8.26 -71.87
CA GLN A 141 29.76 -8.95 -70.86
C GLN A 141 30.48 -9.07 -69.52
N ARG A 142 31.76 -9.45 -69.53
CA ARG A 142 32.59 -9.47 -68.32
C ARG A 142 32.67 -8.09 -67.66
N ASP A 143 32.87 -7.04 -68.45
CA ASP A 143 32.96 -5.67 -67.90
C ASP A 143 31.62 -5.21 -67.30
N ASP A 144 30.50 -5.60 -67.91
CA ASP A 144 29.16 -5.33 -67.37
C ASP A 144 28.91 -6.09 -66.06
N LEU A 145 29.20 -7.40 -66.04
CA LEU A 145 29.11 -8.22 -64.82
C LEU A 145 30.02 -7.68 -63.71
N GLN A 146 31.21 -7.19 -64.04
CA GLN A 146 32.10 -6.56 -63.08
C GLN A 146 31.50 -5.28 -62.49
N ARG A 147 30.81 -4.47 -63.30
CA ARG A 147 30.10 -3.27 -62.82
C ARG A 147 28.92 -3.64 -61.93
N GLN A 148 28.13 -4.64 -62.32
CA GLN A 148 27.01 -5.13 -61.51
C GLN A 148 27.52 -5.68 -60.16
N LEU A 149 28.57 -6.49 -60.17
CA LEU A 149 29.20 -7.01 -58.95
C LEU A 149 29.68 -5.89 -58.03
N ASN A 150 30.30 -4.85 -58.59
CA ASN A 150 30.75 -3.69 -57.83
C ASN A 150 29.56 -2.89 -57.24
N SER A 151 28.47 -2.73 -57.99
CA SER A 151 27.23 -2.08 -57.52
C SER A 151 26.61 -2.86 -56.37
N SER A 152 26.35 -4.15 -56.55
CA SER A 152 25.77 -5.02 -55.52
C SER A 152 26.66 -5.09 -54.28
N SER A 153 27.99 -5.09 -54.44
CA SER A 153 28.94 -5.06 -53.32
C SER A 153 28.94 -3.74 -52.56
N LYS A 154 28.55 -2.63 -53.22
CA LYS A 154 28.37 -1.33 -52.57
C LYS A 154 27.04 -1.31 -51.81
N GLU A 155 25.95 -1.73 -52.44
CA GLU A 155 24.62 -1.85 -51.81
C GLU A 155 24.65 -2.76 -50.58
N LEU A 156 25.37 -3.89 -50.64
CA LEU A 156 25.57 -4.79 -49.50
C LEU A 156 26.31 -4.10 -48.34
N ARG A 157 27.28 -3.22 -48.64
CA ARG A 157 27.99 -2.46 -47.60
C ARG A 157 27.09 -1.38 -46.99
N ASP A 158 26.34 -0.68 -47.82
CA ASP A 158 25.44 0.40 -47.38
C ASP A 158 24.30 -0.17 -46.52
N THR A 159 23.67 -1.27 -46.96
CA THR A 159 22.63 -1.98 -46.19
C THR A 159 23.16 -2.54 -44.88
N ARG A 160 24.38 -3.10 -44.86
CA ARG A 160 25.02 -3.56 -43.62
C ARG A 160 25.29 -2.40 -42.66
N SER A 161 25.74 -1.26 -43.16
CA SER A 161 25.95 -0.06 -42.34
C SER A 161 24.62 0.44 -41.76
N SER A 162 23.54 0.46 -42.54
CA SER A 162 22.21 0.84 -42.06
C SER A 162 21.67 -0.15 -41.01
N LEU A 163 21.90 -1.45 -41.19
CA LEU A 163 21.52 -2.47 -40.22
C LEU A 163 22.28 -2.31 -38.89
N ASP A 164 23.59 -2.03 -38.96
CA ASP A 164 24.39 -1.79 -37.75
C ASP A 164 23.95 -0.52 -37.04
N GLU A 165 23.45 0.49 -37.78
CA GLU A 165 22.96 1.73 -37.19
C GLU A 165 21.60 1.57 -36.50
N THR A 166 20.63 0.99 -37.21
CA THR A 166 19.33 0.66 -36.61
C THR A 166 19.46 -0.25 -35.39
N ARG A 167 20.48 -1.13 -35.34
CA ARG A 167 20.79 -1.91 -34.14
C ARG A 167 21.28 -1.05 -32.97
N ARG A 168 22.06 0.01 -33.22
CA ARG A 168 22.52 0.92 -32.17
C ARG A 168 21.36 1.75 -31.62
N GLU A 169 20.56 2.33 -32.50
CA GLU A 169 19.33 3.06 -32.14
C GLU A 169 18.38 2.16 -31.33
N LEU A 170 18.20 0.88 -31.74
CA LEU A 170 17.39 -0.08 -30.99
C LEU A 170 17.95 -0.36 -29.59
N GLN A 171 19.28 -0.42 -29.43
CA GLN A 171 19.90 -0.61 -28.11
C GLN A 171 19.77 0.64 -27.24
N GLN A 172 19.93 1.82 -27.82
CA GLN A 172 19.76 3.07 -27.11
C GLN A 172 18.31 3.27 -26.64
N THR A 173 17.34 3.09 -27.53
CA THR A 173 15.91 3.17 -27.19
C THR A 173 15.52 2.16 -26.10
N LYS A 174 16.09 0.96 -26.11
CA LYS A 174 15.92 0.00 -25.00
C LYS A 174 16.48 0.50 -23.67
N GLN A 175 17.65 1.15 -23.68
CA GLN A 175 18.23 1.74 -22.47
C GLN A 175 17.38 2.92 -21.97
N GLU A 176 16.86 3.75 -22.86
CA GLU A 176 15.96 4.85 -22.53
C GLU A 176 14.63 4.35 -21.95
N VAL A 177 14.01 3.32 -22.55
CA VAL A 177 12.81 2.67 -22.00
C VAL A 177 13.07 2.15 -20.59
N TRP A 178 14.18 1.44 -20.38
CA TRP A 178 14.54 0.94 -19.04
C TRP A 178 14.75 2.07 -18.02
N ALA A 179 15.40 3.16 -18.43
CA ALA A 179 15.59 4.34 -17.59
C ALA A 179 14.26 5.01 -17.22
N LEU A 180 13.34 5.15 -18.19
CA LEU A 180 12.00 5.70 -17.98
C LEU A 180 11.14 4.79 -17.10
N GLU A 181 11.22 3.47 -17.25
CA GLU A 181 10.54 2.51 -16.38
C GLU A 181 11.02 2.62 -14.94
N LYS A 182 12.33 2.78 -14.74
CA LYS A 182 12.91 3.01 -13.42
C LYS A 182 12.42 4.33 -12.82
N GLN A 183 12.48 5.43 -13.58
CA GLN A 183 11.96 6.73 -13.13
C GLN A 183 10.47 6.67 -12.79
N ARG A 184 9.66 5.95 -13.58
CA ARG A 184 8.25 5.73 -13.29
C ARG A 184 8.04 4.96 -11.99
N ALA A 185 8.85 3.94 -11.71
CA ALA A 185 8.77 3.18 -10.47
C ALA A 185 9.17 4.04 -9.25
N ASP A 186 10.22 4.84 -9.38
CA ASP A 186 10.69 5.75 -8.34
C ASP A 186 9.61 6.82 -8.03
N LEU A 187 9.03 7.46 -9.06
CA LEU A 187 7.94 8.42 -8.92
C LEU A 187 6.67 7.80 -8.33
N ALA A 188 6.34 6.55 -8.66
CA ALA A 188 5.21 5.85 -8.06
C ALA A 188 5.43 5.62 -6.55
N SER A 189 6.65 5.25 -6.15
CA SER A 189 7.03 5.09 -4.74
C SER A 189 6.97 6.41 -3.97
N GLU A 190 7.47 7.51 -4.56
CA GLU A 190 7.37 8.85 -3.99
C GLU A 190 5.91 9.28 -3.81
N LEU A 191 5.06 9.05 -4.82
CA LEU A 191 3.64 9.38 -4.76
C LEU A 191 2.89 8.61 -3.67
N ASP A 192 3.19 7.32 -3.48
CA ASP A 192 2.62 6.53 -2.39
C ASP A 192 3.10 7.02 -1.02
N ARG A 193 4.37 7.46 -0.91
CA ARG A 193 4.90 8.06 0.32
C ARG A 193 4.21 9.38 0.65
N THR A 194 4.02 10.26 -0.34
CA THR A 194 3.33 11.54 -0.13
C THR A 194 1.87 11.34 0.27
N ARG A 195 1.20 10.30 -0.27
CA ARG A 195 -0.16 9.93 0.16
C ARG A 195 -0.20 9.48 1.62
N GLN A 196 0.74 8.64 2.05
CA GLN A 196 0.82 8.22 3.45
C GLN A 196 1.09 9.39 4.39
N GLU A 197 1.96 10.32 4.00
CA GLU A 197 2.22 11.55 4.75
C GLU A 197 0.96 12.45 4.82
N GLN A 198 0.20 12.56 3.73
CA GLN A 198 -1.07 13.27 3.71
C GLN A 198 -2.09 12.64 4.68
N ASP A 199 -2.31 11.32 4.61
CA ASP A 199 -3.23 10.61 5.49
C ASP A 199 -2.85 10.78 6.97
N PHE A 200 -1.55 10.73 7.27
CA PHE A 200 -1.03 10.97 8.61
C PHE A 200 -1.35 12.39 9.11
N LEU A 201 -1.07 13.41 8.30
CA LEU A 201 -1.34 14.81 8.65
C LEU A 201 -2.84 15.10 8.79
N GLU A 202 -3.69 14.48 7.98
CA GLU A 202 -5.15 14.56 8.13
C GLU A 202 -5.62 13.95 9.46
N GLY A 203 -5.00 12.83 9.88
CA GLY A 203 -5.19 12.22 11.18
C GLY A 203 -4.78 13.13 12.36
N GLU A 204 -3.60 13.76 12.29
CA GLU A 204 -3.15 14.73 13.29
C GLU A 204 -4.08 15.96 13.35
N CYS A 205 -4.47 16.51 12.19
CA CYS A 205 -5.40 17.63 12.12
C CYS A 205 -6.75 17.31 12.76
N SER A 206 -7.26 16.11 12.52
CA SER A 206 -8.52 15.64 13.13
C SER A 206 -8.39 15.50 14.64
N SER A 207 -7.28 14.94 15.12
CA SER A 207 -6.98 14.80 16.56
C SER A 207 -6.86 16.16 17.25
N LEU A 208 -6.16 17.12 16.63
CA LEU A 208 -6.03 18.50 17.14
C LEU A 208 -7.38 19.23 17.18
N ARG A 209 -8.25 19.03 16.18
CA ARG A 209 -9.61 19.61 16.19
C ARG A 209 -10.43 19.07 17.36
N THR A 210 -10.40 17.76 17.60
CA THR A 210 -11.10 17.13 18.73
C THR A 210 -10.58 17.68 20.06
N SER A 211 -9.24 17.72 20.24
CA SER A 211 -8.63 18.26 21.45
C SER A 211 -8.99 19.73 21.69
N ASN A 212 -8.99 20.56 20.64
CA ASN A 212 -9.40 21.96 20.73
C ASN A 212 -10.88 22.10 21.12
N SER A 213 -11.76 21.26 20.56
CA SER A 213 -13.18 21.21 20.94
C SER A 213 -13.37 20.82 22.41
N GLU A 214 -12.63 19.83 22.91
CA GLU A 214 -12.66 19.42 24.31
C GLU A 214 -12.17 20.54 25.24
N GLN A 215 -11.06 21.20 24.89
CA GLN A 215 -10.55 22.34 25.63
C GLN A 215 -11.54 23.51 25.65
N ALA A 216 -12.21 23.80 24.53
CA ALA A 216 -13.24 24.83 24.46
C ALA A 216 -14.45 24.50 25.37
N ALA A 217 -14.87 23.23 25.42
CA ALA A 217 -15.91 22.77 26.32
C ALA A 217 -15.49 22.91 27.80
N GLN A 218 -14.26 22.52 28.14
CA GLN A 218 -13.70 22.69 29.50
C GLN A 218 -13.64 24.16 29.92
N ILE A 219 -13.20 25.05 29.03
CA ILE A 219 -13.17 26.50 29.28
C ILE A 219 -14.59 27.03 29.55
N THR A 220 -15.58 26.55 28.80
CA THR A 220 -16.98 26.94 28.98
C THR A 220 -17.51 26.48 30.34
N SER A 221 -17.28 25.22 30.71
CA SER A 221 -17.64 24.68 32.03
C SER A 221 -16.99 25.46 33.17
N LEU A 222 -15.69 25.76 33.08
CA LEU A 222 -14.98 26.53 34.10
C LEU A 222 -15.50 27.97 34.22
N LYS A 223 -15.92 28.60 33.11
CA LYS A 223 -16.55 29.92 33.14
C LYS A 223 -17.90 29.89 33.87
N GLU A 224 -18.70 28.85 33.63
CA GLU A 224 -19.99 28.65 34.32
C GLU A 224 -19.79 28.39 35.82
N GLU A 225 -18.86 27.52 36.20
CA GLU A 225 -18.50 27.29 37.60
C GLU A 225 -18.02 28.57 38.29
N LEU A 226 -17.17 29.36 37.62
CA LEU A 226 -16.68 30.63 38.14
C LEU A 226 -17.80 31.66 38.29
N ALA A 227 -18.77 31.69 37.38
CA ALA A 227 -19.96 32.52 37.50
C ALA A 227 -20.83 32.09 38.71
N ALA A 228 -21.07 30.79 38.87
CA ALA A 228 -21.79 30.25 40.02
C ALA A 228 -21.09 30.58 41.35
N ARG A 229 -19.78 30.41 41.44
CA ARG A 229 -18.99 30.78 42.63
C ARG A 229 -19.03 32.27 42.93
N ARG A 230 -19.04 33.13 41.91
CA ARG A 230 -19.24 34.58 42.10
C ARG A 230 -20.61 34.90 42.68
N ALA A 231 -21.66 34.20 42.22
CA ALA A 231 -23.00 34.33 42.77
C ALA A 231 -23.06 33.87 44.24
N ASP A 232 -22.46 32.72 44.57
CA ASP A 232 -22.34 32.22 45.95
C ASP A 232 -21.65 33.25 46.86
N VAL A 233 -20.53 33.82 46.42
CA VAL A 233 -19.80 34.86 47.18
C VAL A 233 -20.67 36.11 47.37
N GLY A 234 -21.44 36.51 46.36
CA GLY A 234 -22.41 37.60 46.47
C GLY A 234 -23.47 37.31 47.54
N HIS A 235 -24.07 36.11 47.50
CA HIS A 235 -25.05 35.67 48.48
C HIS A 235 -24.49 35.62 49.90
N LEU A 236 -23.29 35.04 50.09
CA LEU A 236 -22.64 34.98 51.40
C LEU A 236 -22.31 36.37 51.97
N LYS A 237 -21.93 37.33 51.12
CA LYS A 237 -21.73 38.72 51.56
C LYS A 237 -23.03 39.35 52.04
N GLN A 238 -24.14 39.13 51.33
CA GLN A 238 -25.45 39.62 51.74
C GLN A 238 -25.86 39.00 53.09
N LEU A 239 -25.76 37.68 53.22
CA LEU A 239 -26.11 36.96 54.45
C LEU A 239 -25.23 37.41 55.64
N SER A 240 -23.94 37.67 55.39
CA SER A 240 -23.05 38.25 56.39
C SER A 240 -23.48 39.65 56.83
N ALA A 241 -23.93 40.50 55.91
CA ALA A 241 -24.45 41.83 56.23
C ALA A 241 -25.77 41.74 57.04
N GLU A 242 -26.67 40.85 56.65
CA GLU A 242 -27.93 40.58 57.37
C GLU A 242 -27.67 40.08 58.79
N LEU A 243 -26.77 39.10 58.95
CA LEU A 243 -26.37 38.60 60.27
C LEU A 243 -25.76 39.70 61.13
N LYS A 244 -24.87 40.53 60.56
CA LYS A 244 -24.29 41.67 61.26
C LYS A 244 -25.37 42.65 61.75
N GLY A 245 -26.34 42.97 60.89
CA GLY A 245 -27.49 43.79 61.27
C GLY A 245 -28.32 43.16 62.40
N SER A 246 -28.55 41.84 62.35
CA SER A 246 -29.25 41.14 63.43
C SER A 246 -28.48 41.18 64.76
N VAL A 247 -27.15 41.07 64.71
CA VAL A 247 -26.29 41.15 65.90
C VAL A 247 -26.33 42.55 66.49
N GLU A 248 -26.28 43.59 65.66
CA GLU A 248 -26.42 44.99 66.11
C GLU A 248 -27.80 45.23 66.73
N HIS A 249 -28.87 44.70 66.13
CA HIS A 249 -30.21 44.77 66.69
C HIS A 249 -30.34 44.06 68.04
N LEU A 250 -29.85 42.82 68.13
CA LEU A 250 -29.86 42.04 69.38
C LEU A 250 -29.02 42.69 70.47
N LYS A 251 -27.88 43.30 70.12
CA LYS A 251 -27.09 44.10 71.07
C LYS A 251 -27.89 45.29 71.60
N GLY A 252 -28.57 46.03 70.73
CA GLY A 252 -29.44 47.13 71.16
C GLY A 252 -30.59 46.67 72.05
N GLN A 253 -31.20 45.51 71.75
CA GLN A 253 -32.19 44.90 72.65
C GLN A 253 -31.59 44.52 74.00
N LEU A 254 -30.40 43.91 74.02
CA LEU A 254 -29.70 43.55 75.24
C LEU A 254 -29.41 44.79 76.09
N GLU A 255 -28.85 45.85 75.50
CA GLU A 255 -28.60 47.12 76.17
C GLU A 255 -29.89 47.72 76.75
N GLY A 256 -30.97 47.77 75.95
CA GLY A 256 -32.27 48.24 76.43
C GLY A 256 -32.85 47.40 77.57
N THR A 257 -32.72 46.06 77.53
CA THR A 257 -33.13 45.20 78.65
C THR A 257 -32.27 45.38 79.88
N GLN A 258 -30.97 45.70 79.71
CA GLN A 258 -30.06 45.94 80.81
C GLN A 258 -30.33 47.30 81.48
N GLU A 259 -30.65 48.33 80.69
CA GLU A 259 -31.17 49.60 81.20
C GLU A 259 -32.48 49.40 81.96
N ALA A 260 -33.43 48.65 81.40
CA ALA A 260 -34.68 48.33 82.08
C ALA A 260 -34.44 47.55 83.39
N LEU A 261 -33.51 46.59 83.38
CA LEU A 261 -33.14 45.81 84.58
C LEU A 261 -32.51 46.70 85.65
N THR A 262 -31.60 47.60 85.29
CA THR A 262 -30.99 48.54 86.24
C THR A 262 -32.02 49.52 86.78
N GLY A 263 -32.92 50.03 85.94
CA GLY A 263 -34.07 50.85 86.36
C GLY A 263 -35.03 50.13 87.30
N ALA A 264 -35.30 48.85 87.05
CA ALA A 264 -36.08 48.01 87.96
C ALA A 264 -35.34 47.75 89.28
N GLN A 265 -34.02 47.54 89.25
CA GLN A 265 -33.20 47.36 90.45
C GLN A 265 -33.16 48.61 91.33
N THR A 266 -33.01 49.80 90.74
CA THR A 266 -33.05 51.07 91.48
C THR A 266 -34.44 51.31 92.07
N SER A 267 -35.50 51.06 91.31
CA SER A 267 -36.88 51.13 91.80
C SER A 267 -37.11 50.16 92.96
N LEU A 268 -36.59 48.93 92.86
CA LEU A 268 -36.69 47.92 93.91
C LEU A 268 -35.89 48.31 95.16
N GLN A 269 -34.72 48.94 95.02
CA GLN A 269 -33.99 49.52 96.16
C GLN A 269 -34.78 50.66 96.81
N HIS A 270 -35.40 51.52 96.02
CA HIS A 270 -36.24 52.60 96.52
C HIS A 270 -37.42 52.04 97.33
N VAL A 271 -38.19 51.10 96.78
CA VAL A 271 -39.28 50.43 97.49
C VAL A 271 -38.79 49.71 98.76
N ARG A 272 -37.60 49.10 98.74
CA ARG A 272 -37.01 48.52 99.97
C ARG A 272 -36.71 49.58 101.03
N SER A 273 -36.17 50.73 100.63
CA SER A 273 -35.91 51.85 101.55
C SER A 273 -37.20 52.43 102.13
N GLU A 274 -38.24 52.56 101.30
CA GLU A 274 -39.59 52.97 101.74
C GLU A 274 -40.18 51.94 102.70
N LYS A 275 -40.10 50.65 102.38
CA LYS A 275 -40.55 49.57 103.28
C LYS A 275 -39.87 49.66 104.64
N GLN A 276 -38.55 49.84 104.68
CA GLN A 276 -37.81 50.00 105.94
C GLN A 276 -38.24 51.25 106.71
N HIS A 277 -38.49 52.36 106.00
CA HIS A 277 -39.04 53.57 106.60
C HIS A 277 -40.41 53.32 107.22
N TYR A 278 -41.32 52.66 106.50
CA TYR A 278 -42.65 52.31 107.00
C TYR A 278 -42.61 51.27 108.14
N GLU A 279 -41.70 50.31 108.12
CA GLU A 279 -41.48 49.39 109.25
C GLU A 279 -41.01 50.12 110.50
N LYS A 280 -40.09 51.10 110.35
CA LYS A 280 -39.66 51.95 111.47
C LYS A 280 -40.79 52.82 112.00
N GLU A 281 -41.55 53.47 111.12
CA GLU A 281 -42.73 54.25 111.52
C GLU A 281 -43.78 53.37 112.19
N SER A 282 -44.06 52.17 111.66
CA SER A 282 -44.97 51.21 112.29
C SER A 282 -44.47 50.75 113.66
N GLY A 283 -43.16 50.55 113.83
CA GLY A 283 -42.54 50.25 115.12
C GLY A 283 -42.69 51.40 116.12
N ARG A 284 -42.39 52.64 115.69
CA ARG A 284 -42.56 53.87 116.47
C ARG A 284 -44.02 54.05 116.92
N LEU A 285 -44.96 53.86 115.98
CA LEU A 285 -46.39 53.92 116.27
C LEU A 285 -46.83 52.80 117.21
N ALA A 286 -46.27 51.59 117.11
CA ALA A 286 -46.54 50.50 118.05
C ALA A 286 -45.99 50.80 119.45
N GLU A 287 -44.80 51.40 119.55
CA GLU A 287 -44.23 51.87 120.83
C GLU A 287 -45.06 53.01 121.44
N GLU A 288 -45.52 53.97 120.62
CA GLU A 288 -46.44 55.02 121.04
C GLU A 288 -47.78 54.44 121.51
N ALA A 289 -48.34 53.47 120.77
CA ALA A 289 -49.56 52.77 121.18
C ALA A 289 -49.37 51.98 122.49
N ALA A 290 -48.22 51.32 122.67
CA ALA A 290 -47.89 50.62 123.91
C ALA A 290 -47.70 51.59 125.08
N ARG A 291 -47.07 52.74 124.84
CA ARG A 291 -46.92 53.81 125.84
C ARG A 291 -48.27 54.40 126.23
N LEU A 292 -49.11 54.73 125.24
CA LEU A 292 -50.47 55.21 125.47
C LEU A 292 -51.33 54.16 126.18
N ALA A 293 -51.16 52.87 125.85
CA ALA A 293 -51.82 51.78 126.57
C ALA A 293 -51.32 51.65 128.01
N ALA A 294 -50.03 51.85 128.28
CA ALA A 294 -49.48 51.87 129.63
C ALA A 294 -49.93 53.10 130.43
N GLU A 295 -50.03 54.26 129.79
CA GLU A 295 -50.62 55.49 130.36
C GLU A 295 -52.13 55.29 130.63
N LEU A 296 -52.84 54.58 129.74
CA LEU A 296 -54.23 54.17 129.95
C LEU A 296 -54.36 53.18 131.11
N GLU A 297 -53.44 52.23 131.26
CA GLU A 297 -53.39 51.29 132.38
C GLU A 297 -53.09 52.01 133.70
N ARG A 298 -52.18 52.99 133.68
CA ARG A 298 -51.86 53.82 134.85
C ARG A 298 -53.05 54.67 135.27
N THR A 299 -53.69 55.35 134.33
CA THR A 299 -54.91 56.12 134.57
C THR A 299 -56.08 55.21 134.94
N SER A 300 -56.16 53.99 134.41
CA SER A 300 -57.10 52.94 134.83
C SER A 300 -56.89 52.54 136.29
N ARG A 301 -55.65 52.35 136.74
CA ARG A 301 -55.33 52.07 138.15
C ARG A 301 -55.60 53.27 139.06
N GLU A 302 -55.36 54.49 138.58
CA GLU A 302 -55.78 55.72 139.27
C GLU A 302 -57.30 55.83 139.35
N VAL A 303 -58.02 55.45 138.30
CA VAL A 303 -59.49 55.35 138.30
C VAL A 303 -59.98 54.22 139.22
N ALA A 304 -59.27 53.09 139.32
CA ALA A 304 -59.61 52.00 140.25
C ALA A 304 -59.39 52.41 141.71
N ARG A 305 -58.28 53.10 141.99
CA ARG A 305 -57.99 53.69 143.31
C ARG A 305 -58.99 54.80 143.65
N LEU A 306 -59.38 55.62 142.67
CA LEU A 306 -60.46 56.60 142.82
C LEU A 306 -61.79 55.89 143.05
N LYS A 307 -62.09 54.76 142.37
CA LYS A 307 -63.31 53.95 142.58
C LYS A 307 -63.39 53.36 143.99
N GLU A 308 -62.29 52.87 144.58
CA GLU A 308 -62.24 52.45 145.98
C GLU A 308 -62.49 53.62 146.94
N TRP A 309 -61.95 54.80 146.64
CA TRP A 309 -62.25 56.03 147.37
C TRP A 309 -63.72 56.48 147.17
N THR A 310 -64.29 56.19 145.99
CA THR A 310 -65.69 56.47 145.65
C THR A 310 -66.63 55.49 146.35
N ASP A 311 -66.24 54.26 146.65
CA ASP A 311 -67.08 53.27 147.36
C ASP A 311 -67.25 53.59 148.85
N VAL A 312 -66.32 54.34 149.44
CA VAL A 312 -66.43 54.90 150.80
C VAL A 312 -67.36 56.13 150.83
N ILE A 313 -67.38 56.93 149.75
CA ILE A 313 -68.26 58.11 149.60
C ILE A 313 -69.69 57.73 149.14
N LYS A 314 -69.84 56.66 148.34
CA LYS A 314 -71.13 56.13 147.85
C LYS A 314 -72.08 55.62 148.94
N LYS A 315 -71.62 55.46 150.20
CA LYS A 315 -72.49 55.17 151.34
C LYS A 315 -73.13 56.43 151.95
N VAL A 316 -72.67 57.62 151.57
CA VAL A 316 -73.08 58.93 152.12
C VAL A 316 -73.82 59.79 151.08
N GLU A 317 -73.62 59.57 149.78
CA GLU A 317 -74.17 60.42 148.71
C GLU A 317 -75.16 59.71 147.77
N ALA A 318 -75.69 58.55 148.19
CA ALA A 318 -76.85 57.90 147.57
C ALA A 318 -78.18 58.66 147.82
N ASP A 319 -78.11 59.85 148.44
CA ASP A 319 -79.26 60.64 148.84
C ASP A 319 -79.63 61.78 147.88
N LYS A 320 -79.01 61.95 146.71
CA LYS A 320 -79.52 62.86 145.64
C LYS A 320 -78.70 62.68 144.35
N LEU A 321 -79.07 61.79 143.41
CA LEU A 321 -80.21 61.95 142.52
C LEU A 321 -80.23 63.34 141.86
N ARG A 322 -79.38 63.58 140.84
CA ARG A 322 -79.80 64.29 139.61
C ARG A 322 -78.78 64.58 138.51
N GLU A 323 -77.49 64.30 138.63
CA GLU A 323 -76.54 64.65 137.56
C GLU A 323 -75.66 63.44 137.21
N GLU A 324 -75.43 62.96 135.99
CA GLU A 324 -75.65 63.46 134.62
C GLU A 324 -75.08 62.33 133.73
N GLN A 325 -75.88 61.54 132.99
CA GLN A 325 -76.17 61.71 131.56
C GLN A 325 -75.02 62.08 130.58
N ALA A 326 -73.73 62.02 130.96
CA ALA A 326 -72.59 62.42 130.11
C ALA A 326 -71.67 61.28 129.58
N ALA A 327 -71.99 60.00 129.82
CA ALA A 327 -71.04 58.89 129.58
C ALA A 327 -71.24 58.08 128.27
N HIS A 328 -72.33 58.28 127.51
CA HIS A 328 -72.65 57.41 126.35
C HIS A 328 -72.16 57.91 124.96
N GLY A 329 -71.47 59.05 124.87
CA GLY A 329 -71.00 59.61 123.59
C GLY A 329 -69.63 59.12 123.08
N ARG A 330 -68.78 58.55 123.93
CA ARG A 330 -67.36 58.28 123.59
C ARG A 330 -67.06 56.88 123.05
N SER A 331 -68.03 55.96 123.06
CA SER A 331 -67.84 54.58 122.58
C SER A 331 -68.18 54.36 121.10
N ARG A 332 -68.85 55.32 120.44
CA ARG A 332 -69.31 55.16 119.05
C ARG A 332 -68.29 55.68 118.01
N ALA A 333 -67.50 56.70 118.36
CA ALA A 333 -66.48 57.28 117.47
C ALA A 333 -65.22 56.40 117.28
N ALA A 334 -64.92 55.50 118.22
CA ALA A 334 -63.77 54.59 118.10
C ALA A 334 -64.03 53.40 117.14
N ALA A 335 -65.30 53.03 116.93
CA ALA A 335 -65.66 51.94 116.01
C ALA A 335 -65.67 52.38 114.53
N GLU A 336 -66.01 53.65 114.25
CA GLU A 336 -66.00 54.19 112.88
C GLU A 336 -64.59 54.49 112.35
N ALA A 337 -63.63 54.81 113.22
CA ALA A 337 -62.23 55.03 112.82
C ALA A 337 -61.50 53.71 112.44
N ALA A 338 -61.81 52.60 113.11
CA ALA A 338 -61.22 51.29 112.81
C ALA A 338 -61.76 50.68 111.50
N ALA A 339 -63.00 50.99 111.13
CA ALA A 339 -63.58 50.56 109.86
C ALA A 339 -62.94 51.27 108.65
N ALA A 340 -62.63 52.57 108.77
CA ALA A 340 -62.01 53.35 107.71
C ALA A 340 -60.53 52.98 107.43
N GLU A 341 -59.79 52.47 108.41
CA GLU A 341 -58.42 51.96 108.21
C GLU A 341 -58.37 50.57 107.56
N ALA A 342 -59.37 49.73 107.84
CA ALA A 342 -59.49 48.42 107.18
C ALA A 342 -59.77 48.58 105.68
N GLU A 343 -60.64 49.52 105.31
CA GLU A 343 -61.00 49.81 103.91
C GLU A 343 -59.80 50.36 103.11
N LYS A 344 -58.92 51.16 103.74
CA LYS A 344 -57.68 51.64 103.10
C LYS A 344 -56.64 50.53 102.88
N ARG A 345 -56.53 49.57 103.80
CA ARG A 345 -55.62 48.42 103.64
C ARG A 345 -56.13 47.46 102.57
N GLU A 346 -57.44 47.29 102.46
CA GLU A 346 -58.06 46.48 101.41
C GLU A 346 -57.85 47.11 100.03
N ALA A 347 -57.97 48.43 99.91
CA ALA A 347 -57.69 49.16 98.66
C ALA A 347 -56.22 49.07 98.22
N LEU A 348 -55.26 49.08 99.15
CA LEU A 348 -53.83 48.91 98.84
C LEU A 348 -53.50 47.48 98.38
N LEU A 349 -54.07 46.48 99.03
CA LEU A 349 -53.89 45.08 98.61
C LEU A 349 -54.55 44.79 97.26
N ALA A 350 -55.71 45.41 96.98
CA ALA A 350 -56.36 45.33 95.68
C ALA A 350 -55.49 45.94 94.56
N ALA A 351 -54.78 47.05 94.83
CA ALA A 351 -53.86 47.66 93.87
C ALA A 351 -52.62 46.78 93.60
N ASP A 352 -52.05 46.15 94.63
CA ASP A 352 -50.91 45.22 94.49
C ASP A 352 -51.27 43.95 93.72
N VAL A 353 -52.47 43.42 93.94
CA VAL A 353 -52.99 42.27 93.16
C VAL A 353 -53.13 42.66 91.70
N LYS A 354 -53.70 43.82 91.40
CA LYS A 354 -53.83 44.33 90.03
C LYS A 354 -52.47 44.54 89.34
N GLY A 355 -51.48 45.07 90.05
CA GLY A 355 -50.12 45.24 89.50
C GLY A 355 -49.44 43.90 89.18
N ARG A 356 -49.68 42.86 89.98
CA ARG A 356 -49.17 41.50 89.71
C ARG A 356 -49.91 40.83 88.55
N GLU A 357 -51.21 41.07 88.40
CA GLU A 357 -51.98 40.60 87.26
C GLU A 357 -51.46 41.20 85.94
N GLU A 358 -51.17 42.50 85.91
CA GLU A 358 -50.61 43.17 84.73
C GLU A 358 -49.20 42.63 84.37
N GLN A 359 -48.34 42.36 85.37
CA GLN A 359 -47.04 41.71 85.15
C GLN A 359 -47.16 40.27 84.63
N LEU A 360 -48.17 39.52 85.10
CA LEU A 360 -48.43 38.17 84.61
C LEU A 360 -48.95 38.20 83.17
N VAL A 361 -49.85 39.13 82.82
CA VAL A 361 -50.31 39.32 81.44
C VAL A 361 -49.15 39.68 80.50
N ALA A 362 -48.24 40.56 80.93
CA ALA A 362 -47.04 40.88 80.17
C ALA A 362 -46.15 39.64 79.93
N ARG A 363 -45.88 38.85 80.98
CA ARG A 363 -45.11 37.59 80.86
C ARG A 363 -45.79 36.56 79.96
N VAL A 364 -47.12 36.44 80.02
CA VAL A 364 -47.87 35.54 79.15
C VAL A 364 -47.70 35.96 77.67
N SER A 365 -47.76 37.26 77.38
CA SER A 365 -47.56 37.77 76.01
C SER A 365 -46.14 37.52 75.47
N GLU A 366 -45.11 37.62 76.33
CA GLU A 366 -43.72 37.31 75.97
C GLU A 366 -43.53 35.82 75.68
N LEU A 367 -44.12 34.95 76.51
CA LEU A 367 -44.10 33.50 76.29
C LEU A 367 -44.85 33.10 75.01
N GLU A 368 -45.94 33.80 74.66
CA GLU A 368 -46.63 33.60 73.39
C GLU A 368 -45.77 33.99 72.18
N LEU A 369 -45.01 35.09 72.29
CA LEU A 369 -44.07 35.49 71.24
C LEU A 369 -42.94 34.45 71.07
N GLN A 370 -42.39 33.96 72.17
CA GLN A 370 -41.38 32.89 72.15
C GLN A 370 -41.95 31.58 71.56
N ARG A 371 -43.20 31.23 71.88
CA ARG A 371 -43.89 30.08 71.26
C ARG A 371 -44.02 30.25 69.74
N LYS A 372 -44.39 31.44 69.26
CA LYS A 372 -44.47 31.75 67.82
C LYS A 372 -43.09 31.65 67.15
N SER A 373 -42.04 32.18 67.78
CA SER A 373 -40.67 32.07 67.29
C SER A 373 -40.19 30.61 67.21
N ASN A 374 -40.47 29.80 68.24
CA ASN A 374 -40.13 28.39 68.23
C ASN A 374 -40.91 27.60 67.17
N ALA A 375 -42.18 27.94 66.92
CA ALA A 375 -42.96 27.34 65.84
C ALA A 375 -42.35 27.64 64.46
N LEU A 376 -41.84 28.85 64.24
CA LEU A 376 -41.18 29.24 62.99
C LEU A 376 -39.85 28.47 62.80
N LEU A 377 -39.04 28.35 63.84
CA LEU A 377 -37.81 27.55 63.81
C LEU A 377 -38.10 26.07 63.53
N GLN A 378 -39.17 25.50 64.10
CA GLN A 378 -39.58 24.13 63.80
C GLN A 378 -40.00 23.96 62.33
N LEU A 379 -40.61 24.98 61.72
CA LEU A 379 -40.96 24.96 60.31
C LEU A 379 -39.69 24.95 59.43
N GLN A 380 -38.72 25.81 59.76
CA GLN A 380 -37.43 25.85 59.06
C GLN A 380 -36.65 24.53 59.18
N ILE A 381 -36.67 23.89 60.35
CA ILE A 381 -36.06 22.56 60.55
C ILE A 381 -36.73 21.52 59.65
N LYS A 382 -38.06 21.54 59.52
CA LYS A 382 -38.79 20.62 58.63
C LYS A 382 -38.45 20.85 57.16
N ASP A 383 -38.33 22.11 56.73
CA ASP A 383 -37.95 22.44 55.35
C ASP A 383 -36.52 21.99 55.04
N LEU A 384 -35.57 22.20 55.96
CA LEU A 384 -34.21 21.71 55.82
C LEU A 384 -34.14 20.18 55.79
N GLN A 385 -34.93 19.49 56.63
CA GLN A 385 -35.03 18.03 56.58
C GLN A 385 -35.58 17.53 55.23
N LYS A 386 -36.56 18.22 54.66
CA LYS A 386 -37.11 17.92 53.33
C LYS A 386 -36.07 18.13 52.23
N GLN A 387 -35.31 19.22 52.29
CA GLN A 387 -34.21 19.49 51.35
C GLN A 387 -33.09 18.45 51.47
N MET A 388 -32.73 18.02 52.69
CA MET A 388 -31.80 16.91 52.87
C MET A 388 -32.33 15.61 52.26
N GLY A 389 -33.62 15.32 52.41
CA GLY A 389 -34.25 14.15 51.77
C GLY A 389 -34.17 14.19 50.24
N LEU A 390 -34.43 15.35 49.63
CA LEU A 390 -34.33 15.54 48.18
C LEU A 390 -32.89 15.39 47.68
N THR A 391 -31.94 16.06 48.33
CA THR A 391 -30.51 15.96 47.96
C THR A 391 -29.95 14.55 48.17
N GLN A 392 -30.41 13.82 49.19
CA GLN A 392 -30.10 12.40 49.38
C GLN A 392 -30.67 11.55 48.22
N GLY A 393 -31.91 11.83 47.80
CA GLY A 393 -32.55 11.19 46.65
C GLY A 393 -31.79 11.43 45.35
N GLU A 394 -31.37 12.67 45.09
CA GLU A 394 -30.55 13.04 43.93
C GLU A 394 -29.19 12.34 43.95
N ARG A 395 -28.54 12.27 45.12
CA ARG A 395 -27.28 11.52 45.28
C ARG A 395 -27.45 10.04 44.96
N ASN A 396 -28.55 9.42 45.40
CA ASN A 396 -28.84 8.02 45.12
C ASN A 396 -29.15 7.80 43.62
N ALA A 397 -29.89 8.71 42.99
CA ALA A 397 -30.14 8.65 41.55
C ALA A 397 -28.85 8.83 40.73
N ALA A 398 -27.97 9.74 41.14
CA ALA A 398 -26.66 9.93 40.52
C ALA A 398 -25.74 8.72 40.71
N ALA A 399 -25.81 8.03 41.86
CA ALA A 399 -25.09 6.79 42.08
C ALA A 399 -25.60 5.67 41.15
N ALA A 400 -26.92 5.50 41.04
CA ALA A 400 -27.52 4.53 40.13
C ALA A 400 -27.15 4.79 38.66
N ALA A 401 -27.18 6.05 38.22
CA ALA A 401 -26.76 6.44 36.87
C ALA A 401 -25.27 6.16 36.61
N ARG A 402 -24.39 6.35 37.61
CA ARG A 402 -22.97 5.98 37.49
C ARG A 402 -22.75 4.49 37.38
N ASP A 403 -23.52 3.69 38.11
CA ASP A 403 -23.41 2.23 38.04
C ASP A 403 -23.95 1.69 36.70
N GLU A 404 -25.00 2.30 36.15
CA GLU A 404 -25.49 2.00 34.80
C GLU A 404 -24.44 2.37 33.73
N GLN A 405 -23.81 3.54 33.84
CA GLN A 405 -22.70 3.93 32.96
C GLN A 405 -21.51 2.97 33.06
N ARG A 406 -21.16 2.50 34.27
CA ARG A 406 -20.11 1.49 34.47
C ARG A 406 -20.48 0.16 33.84
N ALA A 407 -21.73 -0.27 33.95
CA ALA A 407 -22.21 -1.49 33.31
C ALA A 407 -22.19 -1.38 31.77
N ALA A 408 -22.55 -0.23 31.21
CA ALA A 408 -22.45 0.05 29.78
C ALA A 408 -20.99 0.04 29.30
N ALA A 409 -20.09 0.70 30.05
CA ALA A 409 -18.65 0.70 29.75
C ALA A 409 -18.06 -0.71 29.79
N ALA A 410 -18.45 -1.54 30.77
CA ALA A 410 -18.01 -2.93 30.86
C ALA A 410 -18.47 -3.78 29.67
N LYS A 411 -19.70 -3.56 29.17
CA LYS A 411 -20.21 -4.23 27.95
C LYS A 411 -19.40 -3.83 26.71
N LEU A 412 -19.17 -2.54 26.51
CA LEU A 412 -18.34 -2.05 25.39
C LEU A 412 -16.92 -2.60 25.47
N GLN A 413 -16.34 -2.68 26.67
CA GLN A 413 -15.01 -3.25 26.86
C GLN A 413 -14.98 -4.74 26.51
N ALA A 414 -16.03 -5.50 26.85
CA ALA A 414 -16.15 -6.91 26.47
C ALA A 414 -16.29 -7.08 24.94
N GLU A 415 -17.05 -6.22 24.27
CA GLU A 415 -17.17 -6.22 22.80
C GLU A 415 -15.85 -5.89 22.11
N ILE A 416 -15.10 -4.91 22.62
CA ILE A 416 -13.75 -4.58 22.12
C ILE A 416 -12.83 -5.78 22.26
N GLN A 417 -12.85 -6.49 23.39
CA GLN A 417 -12.03 -7.69 23.58
C GLN A 417 -12.42 -8.82 22.62
N ARG A 418 -13.72 -9.02 22.39
CA ARG A 418 -14.21 -9.97 21.40
C ARG A 418 -13.72 -9.62 19.99
N MET A 419 -13.85 -8.36 19.58
CA MET A 419 -13.36 -7.93 18.26
C MET A 419 -11.85 -8.09 18.11
N ARG A 420 -11.08 -7.86 19.18
CA ARG A 420 -9.62 -8.11 19.17
C ARG A 420 -9.29 -9.58 18.96
N LEU A 421 -10.00 -10.49 19.61
CA LEU A 421 -9.82 -11.94 19.42
C LEU A 421 -10.23 -12.37 18.01
N GLU A 422 -11.34 -11.86 17.49
CA GLU A 422 -11.78 -12.14 16.11
C GLU A 422 -10.77 -11.61 15.07
N TRP A 423 -10.19 -10.43 15.31
CA TRP A 423 -9.15 -9.87 14.44
C TRP A 423 -7.86 -10.69 14.50
N ALA A 424 -7.41 -11.09 15.70
CA ALA A 424 -6.25 -11.95 15.86
C ALA A 424 -6.43 -13.31 15.16
N GLY A 425 -7.63 -13.90 15.23
CA GLY A 425 -7.95 -15.11 14.49
C GLY A 425 -7.87 -14.93 12.97
N LYS A 426 -8.45 -13.84 12.44
CA LYS A 426 -8.36 -13.52 11.00
C LYS A 426 -6.93 -13.26 10.53
N GLU A 427 -6.12 -12.62 11.36
CA GLU A 427 -4.70 -12.38 11.04
C GLU A 427 -3.93 -13.71 11.01
N GLN A 428 -4.21 -14.62 11.95
CA GLN A 428 -3.64 -15.97 11.91
C GLN A 428 -4.06 -16.73 10.66
N ASP A 429 -5.35 -16.71 10.29
CA ASP A 429 -5.85 -17.33 9.06
C ASP A 429 -5.19 -16.75 7.80
N ARG A 430 -4.97 -15.42 7.77
CA ARG A 430 -4.24 -14.76 6.70
C ARG A 430 -2.80 -15.27 6.62
N THR A 431 -2.08 -15.37 7.74
CA THR A 431 -0.70 -15.88 7.73
C THR A 431 -0.62 -17.33 7.26
N LEU A 432 -1.58 -18.17 7.63
CA LEU A 432 -1.68 -19.55 7.15
C LEU A 432 -1.98 -19.61 5.64
N ALA A 433 -2.87 -18.75 5.14
CA ALA A 433 -3.17 -18.64 3.72
C ALA A 433 -1.94 -18.15 2.91
N GLU A 434 -1.22 -17.15 3.42
CA GLU A 434 0.04 -16.69 2.80
C GLU A 434 1.10 -17.80 2.80
N GLY A 435 1.19 -18.59 3.86
CA GLY A 435 2.05 -19.77 3.94
C GLY A 435 1.70 -20.81 2.86
N ALA A 436 0.42 -21.17 2.74
CA ALA A 436 -0.05 -22.13 1.75
C ALA A 436 0.20 -21.66 0.31
N VAL A 437 0.03 -20.37 0.02
CA VAL A 437 0.35 -19.79 -1.30
C VAL A 437 1.85 -19.85 -1.58
N ARG A 438 2.70 -19.57 -0.58
CA ARG A 438 4.16 -19.70 -0.74
C ARG A 438 4.59 -21.14 -0.99
N GLU A 439 4.00 -22.11 -0.29
CA GLU A 439 4.27 -23.53 -0.52
C GLU A 439 3.81 -24.00 -1.90
N ALA A 440 2.60 -23.60 -2.33
CA ALA A 440 2.11 -23.91 -3.67
C ALA A 440 2.99 -23.30 -4.76
N ALA A 441 3.43 -22.05 -4.60
CA ALA A 441 4.35 -21.41 -5.53
C ALA A 441 5.73 -22.08 -5.55
N ALA A 442 6.22 -22.55 -4.40
CA ALA A 442 7.47 -23.30 -4.32
C ALA A 442 7.35 -24.67 -5.01
N ALA A 443 6.22 -25.36 -4.85
CA ALA A 443 5.93 -26.63 -5.52
C ALA A 443 5.85 -26.48 -7.03
N GLU A 444 5.17 -25.44 -7.54
CA GLU A 444 5.13 -25.17 -8.99
C GLU A 444 6.50 -24.79 -9.56
N ARG A 445 7.30 -23.99 -8.84
CA ARG A 445 8.69 -23.72 -9.25
C ARG A 445 9.53 -24.98 -9.31
N ALA A 446 9.37 -25.89 -8.36
CA ALA A 446 10.08 -27.18 -8.37
C ALA A 446 9.64 -28.05 -9.56
N ARG A 447 8.34 -28.08 -9.87
CA ARG A 447 7.79 -28.80 -11.02
C ARG A 447 8.32 -28.25 -12.35
N LEU A 448 8.27 -26.93 -12.54
CA LEU A 448 8.79 -26.28 -13.74
C LEU A 448 10.29 -26.49 -13.92
N LYS A 449 11.05 -26.49 -12.81
CA LYS A 449 12.48 -26.78 -12.84
C LYS A 449 12.75 -28.22 -13.27
N ALA A 450 11.99 -29.19 -12.78
CA ALA A 450 12.11 -30.58 -13.20
C ALA A 450 11.78 -30.76 -14.70
N GLN A 451 10.72 -30.11 -15.20
CA GLN A 451 10.38 -30.12 -16.61
C GLN A 451 11.46 -29.50 -17.49
N LEU A 452 12.10 -28.41 -17.04
CA LEU A 452 13.21 -27.80 -17.74
C LEU A 452 14.43 -28.74 -17.79
N GLU A 453 14.77 -29.40 -16.68
CA GLU A 453 15.86 -30.36 -16.64
C GLU A 453 15.61 -31.57 -17.55
N GLU A 454 14.35 -32.01 -17.68
CA GLU A 454 13.95 -33.08 -18.60
C GLU A 454 14.07 -32.64 -20.07
N ALA A 455 13.57 -31.44 -20.42
CA ALA A 455 13.74 -30.88 -21.76
C ALA A 455 15.23 -30.68 -22.14
N VAL A 456 16.08 -30.30 -21.18
CA VAL A 456 17.53 -30.22 -21.38
C VAL A 456 18.14 -31.60 -21.64
N LYS A 457 17.68 -32.65 -20.96
CA LYS A 457 18.14 -34.03 -21.22
C LYS A 457 17.69 -34.50 -22.60
N GLU A 458 16.44 -34.24 -22.99
CA GLU A 458 15.92 -34.61 -24.30
C GLU A 458 16.66 -33.90 -25.44
N THR A 459 16.93 -32.60 -25.31
CA THR A 459 17.71 -31.85 -26.30
C THR A 459 19.16 -32.32 -26.38
N ALA A 460 19.79 -32.69 -25.25
CA ALA A 460 21.11 -33.30 -25.24
C ALA A 460 21.11 -34.67 -25.96
N LEU A 461 20.07 -35.47 -25.77
CA LEU A 461 19.90 -36.79 -26.40
C LEU A 461 19.61 -36.67 -27.90
N ALA A 462 18.81 -35.68 -28.31
CA ALA A 462 18.61 -35.34 -29.71
C ALA A 462 19.92 -34.89 -30.39
N ARG A 463 20.75 -34.11 -29.69
CA ARG A 463 22.04 -33.66 -30.19
C ARG A 463 23.02 -34.82 -30.37
N THR A 464 23.10 -35.76 -29.42
CA THR A 464 23.98 -36.93 -29.52
C THR A 464 23.54 -37.85 -30.66
N MET A 465 22.23 -38.03 -30.85
CA MET A 465 21.69 -38.77 -32.01
C MET A 465 22.04 -38.09 -33.34
N ALA A 466 21.88 -36.77 -33.44
CA ALA A 466 22.23 -36.01 -34.64
C ALA A 466 23.73 -36.10 -34.96
N GLU A 467 24.60 -36.02 -33.95
CA GLU A 467 26.04 -36.19 -34.11
C GLU A 467 26.42 -37.62 -34.55
N GLY A 468 25.71 -38.64 -34.06
CA GLY A 468 25.84 -40.02 -34.52
C GLY A 468 25.51 -40.16 -36.00
N TRP A 469 24.36 -39.62 -36.42
CA TRP A 469 23.94 -39.66 -37.83
C TRP A 469 24.91 -38.91 -38.75
N GLN A 470 25.46 -37.79 -38.29
CA GLN A 470 26.50 -37.05 -39.05
C GLN A 470 27.81 -37.82 -39.17
N ARG A 471 28.16 -38.70 -38.23
CA ARG A 471 29.31 -39.62 -38.39
C ARG A 471 28.99 -40.67 -39.43
N ASP A 472 27.83 -41.31 -39.34
CA ASP A 472 27.43 -42.37 -40.28
C ASP A 472 27.38 -41.86 -41.72
N VAL A 473 26.86 -40.63 -41.93
CA VAL A 473 26.86 -39.97 -43.25
C VAL A 473 28.29 -39.68 -43.74
N ARG A 474 29.21 -39.27 -42.86
CA ARG A 474 30.61 -39.03 -43.22
C ARG A 474 31.32 -40.33 -43.57
N GLU A 475 31.08 -41.40 -42.82
CA GLU A 475 31.66 -42.72 -43.08
C GLU A 475 31.12 -43.31 -44.38
N ALA A 476 29.81 -43.19 -44.64
CA ALA A 476 29.22 -43.58 -45.92
C ALA A 476 29.81 -42.81 -47.10
N ARG A 477 30.01 -41.49 -46.97
CA ARG A 477 30.68 -40.67 -48.01
C ARG A 477 32.14 -41.09 -48.22
N ALA A 478 32.87 -41.41 -47.16
CA ALA A 478 34.24 -41.91 -47.26
C ALA A 478 34.30 -43.25 -48.00
N ARG A 479 33.43 -44.20 -47.66
CA ARG A 479 33.32 -45.50 -48.36
C ARG A 479 32.96 -45.32 -49.84
N ILE A 480 32.04 -44.41 -50.16
CA ILE A 480 31.71 -44.08 -51.55
C ILE A 480 32.94 -43.52 -52.28
N GLY A 481 33.73 -42.65 -51.63
CA GLY A 481 34.97 -42.11 -52.18
C GLY A 481 36.05 -43.18 -52.41
N GLU A 482 36.23 -44.11 -51.47
CA GLU A 482 37.15 -45.24 -51.60
C GLU A 482 36.76 -46.17 -52.75
N GLU A 483 35.48 -46.51 -52.87
CA GLU A 483 35.00 -47.33 -53.99
C GLU A 483 35.20 -46.58 -55.31
N GLN A 484 34.84 -45.29 -55.40
CA GLN A 484 35.10 -44.49 -56.60
C GLN A 484 36.59 -44.44 -56.99
N ALA A 485 37.50 -44.37 -56.01
CA ALA A 485 38.93 -44.44 -56.26
C ALA A 485 39.38 -45.83 -56.79
N LYS A 486 38.80 -46.92 -56.26
CA LYS A 486 39.03 -48.29 -56.80
C LYS A 486 38.52 -48.41 -58.23
N PHE A 487 37.35 -47.85 -58.56
CA PHE A 487 36.85 -47.80 -59.94
C PHE A 487 37.77 -47.01 -60.87
N ALA A 488 38.27 -45.86 -60.43
CA ALA A 488 39.21 -45.07 -61.21
C ALA A 488 40.53 -45.82 -61.45
N ALA A 489 41.04 -46.56 -60.45
CA ALA A 489 42.23 -47.39 -60.57
C ALA A 489 42.03 -48.54 -61.56
N LEU A 490 40.91 -49.28 -61.45
CA LEU A 490 40.57 -50.37 -62.37
C LEU A 490 40.35 -49.86 -63.80
N ALA A 491 39.71 -48.70 -63.99
CA ALA A 491 39.56 -48.08 -65.30
C ALA A 491 40.92 -47.73 -65.93
N LYS A 492 41.86 -47.24 -65.13
CA LYS A 492 43.22 -46.91 -65.55
C LYS A 492 44.05 -48.16 -65.91
N GLU A 493 43.88 -49.25 -65.16
CA GLU A 493 44.49 -50.55 -65.51
C GLU A 493 43.92 -51.10 -66.82
N LEU A 494 42.63 -50.91 -67.08
CA LEU A 494 41.98 -51.32 -68.33
C LEU A 494 42.42 -50.48 -69.53
N GLU A 495 42.66 -49.18 -69.35
CA GLU A 495 43.30 -48.32 -70.36
C GLU A 495 44.76 -48.73 -70.61
N GLY A 496 45.51 -49.06 -69.55
CA GLY A 496 46.87 -49.61 -69.66
C GLY A 496 46.92 -50.93 -70.43
N ALA A 497 46.00 -51.86 -70.14
CA ALA A 497 45.87 -53.12 -70.87
C ALA A 497 45.47 -52.92 -72.35
N ARG A 498 44.62 -51.91 -72.64
CA ARG A 498 44.28 -51.52 -74.02
C ARG A 498 45.45 -50.89 -74.76
N ALA A 499 46.26 -50.07 -74.09
CA ALA A 499 47.48 -49.49 -74.66
C ALA A 499 48.52 -50.57 -75.03
N GLN A 500 48.73 -51.55 -74.14
CA GLN A 500 49.61 -52.71 -74.39
C GLN A 500 49.12 -53.60 -75.55
N LEU A 501 47.80 -53.74 -75.73
CA LEU A 501 47.21 -54.42 -76.90
C LEU A 501 47.34 -53.62 -78.20
N SER A 502 47.50 -52.29 -78.13
CA SER A 502 47.70 -51.43 -79.31
C SER A 502 49.15 -51.29 -79.75
N GLU A 503 50.13 -51.47 -78.84
CA GLU A 503 51.57 -51.45 -79.13
C GLU A 503 52.12 -52.81 -79.63
N GLY A 504 51.39 -53.90 -79.43
CA GLY A 504 51.76 -55.24 -79.91
C GLY A 504 51.17 -55.61 -81.28
N ARG A 505 51.45 -54.84 -82.34
CA ARG A 505 51.19 -55.26 -83.74
C ARG A 505 52.51 -55.42 -84.50
N VAL A 506 53.23 -56.51 -84.21
CA VAL A 506 53.92 -57.40 -85.17
C VAL A 506 54.42 -58.59 -84.33
N GLU A 507 54.08 -59.81 -84.78
CA GLU A 507 54.49 -61.12 -84.22
C GLU A 507 53.89 -61.58 -82.88
N HIS A 508 52.66 -62.10 -82.92
CA HIS A 508 52.36 -63.52 -82.66
C HIS A 508 50.85 -63.75 -82.80
N VAL A 509 50.42 -64.50 -83.83
CA VAL A 509 49.01 -64.87 -84.15
C VAL A 509 48.55 -66.11 -83.36
N ARG A 510 49.10 -66.34 -82.17
CA ARG A 510 48.57 -67.30 -81.18
C ARG A 510 48.33 -66.58 -79.84
N THR A 511 47.65 -65.44 -79.96
CA THR A 511 47.40 -64.42 -78.92
C THR A 511 45.93 -64.17 -78.61
N GLY A 512 44.97 -64.44 -79.48
CA GLY A 512 43.63 -63.84 -79.31
C GLY A 512 42.84 -64.32 -78.08
N ALA A 513 42.76 -65.64 -77.89
CA ALA A 513 41.75 -66.22 -77.01
C ALA A 513 42.00 -66.00 -75.50
N VAL A 514 43.26 -66.01 -75.04
CA VAL A 514 43.58 -65.83 -73.61
C VAL A 514 43.49 -64.36 -73.19
N ALA A 515 43.87 -63.44 -74.07
CA ALA A 515 43.71 -62.00 -73.84
C ALA A 515 42.23 -61.57 -73.95
N GLU A 516 41.45 -62.15 -74.87
CA GLU A 516 40.00 -61.91 -74.92
C GLU A 516 39.25 -62.53 -73.74
N THR A 517 39.63 -63.71 -73.24
CA THR A 517 39.01 -64.27 -72.04
C THR A 517 39.39 -63.52 -70.77
N ALA A 518 40.63 -63.02 -70.64
CA ALA A 518 41.00 -62.12 -69.55
C ALA A 518 40.27 -60.77 -69.66
N ALA A 519 40.15 -60.21 -70.86
CA ALA A 519 39.40 -58.97 -71.10
C ALA A 519 37.88 -59.16 -70.90
N ALA A 520 37.33 -60.35 -71.22
CA ALA A 520 35.93 -60.68 -70.96
C ALA A 520 35.67 -60.89 -69.46
N GLY A 521 36.60 -61.53 -68.73
CA GLY A 521 36.57 -61.65 -67.28
C GLY A 521 36.62 -60.29 -66.57
N LEU A 522 37.52 -59.40 -67.02
CA LEU A 522 37.57 -58.02 -66.52
C LEU A 522 36.31 -57.23 -66.88
N ARG A 523 35.74 -57.40 -68.08
CA ARG A 523 34.45 -56.76 -68.44
C ARG A 523 33.29 -57.27 -67.57
N GLN A 524 33.23 -58.57 -67.28
CA GLN A 524 32.21 -59.12 -66.38
C GLN A 524 32.40 -58.61 -64.95
N GLN A 525 33.64 -58.51 -64.46
CA GLN A 525 33.93 -57.91 -63.16
C GLN A 525 33.54 -56.42 -63.13
N LEU A 526 33.76 -55.69 -64.22
CA LEU A 526 33.41 -54.28 -64.32
C LEU A 526 31.89 -54.09 -64.36
N VAL A 527 31.15 -54.93 -65.10
CA VAL A 527 29.68 -54.91 -65.11
C VAL A 527 29.12 -55.27 -63.73
N ALA A 528 29.65 -56.33 -63.09
CA ALA A 528 29.23 -56.71 -61.74
C ALA A 528 29.52 -55.60 -60.71
N LYS A 529 30.67 -54.94 -60.83
CA LYS A 529 31.05 -53.81 -59.97
C LYS A 529 30.22 -52.56 -60.28
N GLU A 530 29.90 -52.26 -61.53
CA GLU A 530 28.99 -51.18 -61.89
C GLU A 530 27.57 -51.40 -61.36
N GLU A 531 27.09 -52.65 -61.35
CA GLU A 531 25.81 -53.01 -60.73
C GLU A 531 25.85 -52.83 -59.21
N GLU A 532 26.95 -53.20 -58.56
CA GLU A 532 27.18 -52.96 -57.13
C GLU A 532 27.22 -51.46 -56.82
N LEU A 533 27.87 -50.66 -57.67
CA LEU A 533 27.90 -49.20 -57.56
C LEU A 533 26.52 -48.57 -57.78
N ARG A 534 25.74 -49.08 -58.74
CA ARG A 534 24.34 -48.65 -58.96
C ARG A 534 23.48 -48.99 -57.75
N ARG A 535 23.67 -50.17 -57.16
CA ARG A 535 22.98 -50.58 -55.93
C ARG A 535 23.34 -49.68 -54.75
N VAL A 536 24.62 -49.42 -54.52
CA VAL A 536 25.09 -48.49 -53.47
C VAL A 536 24.59 -47.06 -53.70
N ARG A 537 24.54 -46.59 -54.95
CA ARG A 537 23.94 -45.27 -55.29
C ARG A 537 22.43 -45.24 -55.06
N ALA A 538 21.72 -46.32 -55.35
CA ALA A 538 20.28 -46.44 -55.08
C ALA A 538 20.01 -46.48 -53.57
N GLU A 539 20.80 -47.23 -52.81
CA GLU A 539 20.72 -47.30 -51.35
C GLU A 539 21.08 -45.95 -50.70
N SER A 540 22.12 -45.27 -51.20
CA SER A 540 22.49 -43.92 -50.77
C SER A 540 21.41 -42.89 -51.10
N SER A 541 20.80 -42.94 -52.29
CA SER A 541 19.68 -42.07 -52.67
C SER A 541 18.43 -42.33 -51.83
N SER A 542 18.15 -43.59 -51.50
CA SER A 542 17.06 -43.98 -50.61
C SER A 542 17.30 -43.46 -49.19
N ALA A 543 18.50 -43.63 -48.64
CA ALA A 543 18.89 -43.10 -47.34
C ALA A 543 18.82 -41.56 -47.29
N GLN A 544 19.22 -40.89 -48.38
CA GLN A 544 19.15 -39.44 -48.50
C GLN A 544 17.71 -38.94 -48.53
N LYS A 545 16.80 -39.62 -49.25
CA LYS A 545 15.36 -39.32 -49.23
C LYS A 545 14.72 -39.58 -47.86
N GLN A 546 15.17 -40.60 -47.12
CA GLN A 546 14.69 -40.86 -45.76
C GLN A 546 15.15 -39.77 -44.78
N LEU A 547 16.40 -39.31 -44.90
CA LEU A 547 16.93 -38.16 -44.16
C LEU A 547 16.15 -36.88 -44.46
N GLU A 548 15.86 -36.61 -45.73
CA GLU A 548 15.11 -35.42 -46.15
C GLU A 548 13.69 -35.41 -45.58
N LYS A 549 13.00 -36.57 -45.60
CA LYS A 549 11.69 -36.74 -44.92
C LYS A 549 11.76 -36.56 -43.40
N ALA A 550 12.84 -37.00 -42.75
CA ALA A 550 13.03 -36.82 -41.32
C ALA A 550 13.26 -35.35 -40.96
N ILE A 551 14.03 -34.62 -41.76
CA ILE A 551 14.25 -33.18 -41.62
C ILE A 551 12.94 -32.41 -41.78
N GLU A 552 12.14 -32.71 -42.81
CA GLU A 552 10.82 -32.09 -43.00
C GLU A 552 9.88 -32.34 -41.81
N ARG A 553 9.92 -33.55 -41.22
CA ARG A 553 9.09 -33.87 -40.05
C ARG A 553 9.51 -33.05 -38.83
N LEU A 554 10.81 -32.95 -38.55
CA LEU A 554 11.34 -32.14 -37.46
C LEU A 554 11.05 -30.65 -37.67
N GLN A 555 11.12 -30.14 -38.90
CA GLN A 555 10.74 -28.76 -39.22
C GLN A 555 9.27 -28.48 -38.92
N ARG A 556 8.35 -29.40 -39.29
CA ARG A 556 6.93 -29.26 -38.93
C ARG A 556 6.69 -29.28 -37.42
N GLU A 557 7.43 -30.09 -36.67
CA GLU A 557 7.32 -30.13 -35.20
C GLU A 557 7.86 -28.85 -34.53
N VAL A 558 8.94 -28.28 -35.08
CA VAL A 558 9.46 -26.96 -34.65
C VAL A 558 8.48 -25.85 -34.97
N ASP A 559 7.90 -25.83 -36.17
CA ASP A 559 6.91 -24.82 -36.58
C ASP A 559 5.62 -24.92 -35.74
N ALA A 560 5.16 -26.14 -35.44
CA ALA A 560 4.03 -26.38 -34.54
C ALA A 560 4.34 -25.88 -33.12
N SER A 561 5.53 -26.16 -32.60
CA SER A 561 5.97 -25.67 -31.28
C SER A 561 6.09 -24.13 -31.25
N ALA A 562 6.59 -23.53 -32.33
CA ALA A 562 6.67 -22.08 -32.47
C ALA A 562 5.28 -21.43 -32.55
N ALA A 563 4.32 -22.08 -33.23
CA ALA A 563 2.93 -21.66 -33.27
C ALA A 563 2.25 -21.77 -31.89
N GLU A 564 2.52 -22.82 -31.13
CA GLU A 564 2.06 -23.00 -29.74
C GLU A 564 2.60 -21.88 -28.84
N ILE A 565 3.90 -21.58 -28.93
CA ILE A 565 4.54 -20.48 -28.20
C ILE A 565 3.95 -19.13 -28.60
N ALA A 566 3.68 -18.90 -29.89
CA ALA A 566 3.01 -17.69 -30.36
C ALA A 566 1.56 -17.60 -29.84
N ARG A 567 0.86 -18.73 -29.73
CA ARG A 567 -0.48 -18.81 -29.13
C ARG A 567 -0.47 -18.51 -27.64
N LEU A 568 0.50 -19.03 -26.89
CA LEU A 568 0.67 -18.72 -25.47
C LEU A 568 1.03 -17.24 -25.26
N LYS A 569 1.92 -16.69 -26.09
CA LYS A 569 2.27 -15.26 -26.05
C LYS A 569 1.13 -14.32 -26.45
N SER A 570 0.24 -14.73 -27.35
CA SER A 570 -0.93 -13.94 -27.75
C SER A 570 -2.17 -14.18 -26.88
N GLY A 571 -2.23 -15.33 -26.20
CA GLY A 571 -3.28 -15.69 -25.25
C GLY A 571 -3.22 -14.88 -23.95
N ASP A 572 -2.02 -14.46 -23.53
CA ASP A 572 -1.85 -13.60 -22.35
C ASP A 572 -2.37 -12.16 -22.55
N ASP A 573 -2.41 -11.65 -23.78
CA ASP A 573 -2.96 -10.31 -24.06
C ASP A 573 -4.49 -10.30 -24.29
N ALA A 574 -5.05 -11.39 -24.82
CA ALA A 574 -6.48 -11.47 -25.14
C ALA A 574 -7.37 -11.79 -23.93
N LEU A 575 -6.84 -12.45 -22.89
CA LEU A 575 -7.57 -12.69 -21.63
C LEU A 575 -7.53 -11.48 -20.68
N PHE A 576 -6.65 -10.50 -20.94
CA PHE A 576 -6.54 -9.29 -20.11
C PHE A 576 -7.31 -8.07 -20.65
N THR A 577 -7.69 -8.05 -21.93
CA THR A 577 -8.20 -6.81 -22.58
C THR A 577 -9.63 -6.86 -23.13
N ARG A 578 -10.38 -7.95 -22.93
CA ARG A 578 -11.83 -8.00 -23.27
C ARG A 578 -12.69 -8.50 -22.12
N LEU A 579 -12.82 -7.70 -21.07
CA LEU A 579 -13.98 -7.75 -20.15
C LEU A 579 -14.26 -6.33 -19.63
N PRO A 580 -15.50 -5.82 -19.77
CA PRO A 580 -15.85 -4.47 -19.31
C PRO A 580 -15.84 -4.37 -17.76
N PRO A 581 -15.53 -3.20 -17.16
CA PRO A 581 -15.15 -3.09 -15.75
C PRO A 581 -16.26 -3.24 -14.72
N VAL A 582 -17.50 -3.56 -15.10
CA VAL A 582 -18.67 -3.44 -14.19
C VAL A 582 -19.40 -4.77 -13.93
N ALA A 583 -19.08 -5.86 -14.64
CA ALA A 583 -19.76 -7.15 -14.43
C ALA A 583 -18.99 -8.16 -13.55
N ARG A 584 -17.75 -7.86 -13.14
CA ARG A 584 -16.90 -8.78 -12.35
C ARG A 584 -17.21 -8.82 -10.84
N ALA A 585 -17.95 -7.87 -10.29
CA ALA A 585 -18.29 -7.88 -8.87
C ALA A 585 -19.47 -8.81 -8.53
N ALA A 586 -20.36 -9.09 -9.48
CA ALA A 586 -21.54 -9.94 -9.24
C ALA A 586 -21.22 -11.44 -9.39
N THR A 587 -20.53 -11.85 -10.46
CA THR A 587 -20.31 -13.29 -10.71
C THR A 587 -19.26 -13.90 -9.79
N LEU A 588 -18.21 -13.18 -9.42
CA LEU A 588 -17.24 -13.64 -8.42
C LEU A 588 -17.85 -13.70 -7.01
N HIS A 589 -18.85 -12.85 -6.72
CA HIS A 589 -19.59 -12.90 -5.48
C HIS A 589 -20.53 -14.11 -5.45
N ASP A 590 -21.23 -14.38 -6.56
CA ASP A 590 -22.10 -15.54 -6.70
C ASP A 590 -21.32 -16.87 -6.69
N ASP A 591 -20.14 -16.92 -7.33
CA ASP A 591 -19.25 -18.08 -7.31
C ASP A 591 -18.62 -18.31 -5.93
N LEU A 592 -18.27 -17.25 -5.20
CA LEU A 592 -17.81 -17.34 -3.81
C LEU A 592 -18.94 -17.74 -2.85
N GLU A 593 -20.17 -17.28 -3.08
CA GLU A 593 -21.35 -17.73 -2.34
C GLU A 593 -21.67 -19.20 -2.61
N ALA A 594 -21.55 -19.66 -3.86
CA ALA A 594 -21.73 -21.06 -4.23
C ALA A 594 -20.67 -21.95 -3.57
N LEU A 595 -19.40 -21.53 -3.57
CA LEU A 595 -18.32 -22.21 -2.84
C LEU A 595 -18.56 -22.22 -1.32
N ARG A 596 -19.06 -21.13 -0.73
CA ARG A 596 -19.42 -21.05 0.68
C ARG A 596 -20.64 -21.89 1.05
N ARG A 597 -21.61 -22.10 0.15
CA ARG A 597 -22.72 -23.06 0.34
C ARG A 597 -22.19 -24.49 0.27
N ALA A 598 -21.38 -24.81 -0.74
CA ALA A 598 -20.79 -26.13 -0.89
C ALA A 598 -19.90 -26.53 0.31
N LEU A 599 -19.11 -25.59 0.85
CA LEU A 599 -18.31 -25.81 2.06
C LEU A 599 -19.19 -26.00 3.31
N ARG A 600 -20.29 -25.25 3.46
CA ARG A 600 -21.23 -25.42 4.58
C ARG A 600 -21.96 -26.76 4.52
N GLU A 601 -22.41 -27.19 3.35
CA GLU A 601 -23.01 -28.52 3.16
C GLU A 601 -22.01 -29.64 3.42
N ARG A 602 -20.75 -29.47 2.99
CA ARG A 602 -19.70 -30.46 3.21
C ARG A 602 -19.28 -30.56 4.69
N MET A 603 -19.30 -29.45 5.42
CA MET A 603 -19.07 -29.45 6.87
C MET A 603 -20.27 -29.99 7.66
N ALA A 604 -21.50 -29.73 7.21
CA ALA A 604 -22.71 -30.32 7.80
C ALA A 604 -22.76 -31.85 7.63
N ASN A 605 -22.30 -32.37 6.48
CA ASN A 605 -22.21 -33.81 6.23
C ASN A 605 -20.98 -34.48 6.87
N ALA A 606 -19.92 -33.73 7.21
CA ALA A 606 -18.74 -34.27 7.89
C ALA A 606 -18.90 -34.41 9.41
N GLY A 607 -19.95 -33.81 10.00
CA GLY A 607 -20.26 -33.92 11.44
C GLY A 607 -21.04 -35.17 11.86
N GLY A 608 -21.32 -36.09 10.93
CA GLY A 608 -22.22 -37.24 11.13
C GLY A 608 -21.56 -38.61 11.11
N TYR A 609 -20.43 -38.81 11.78
CA TYR A 609 -19.88 -40.14 12.08
C TYR A 609 -19.40 -40.17 13.53
N SER A 610 -20.26 -40.62 14.44
CA SER A 610 -20.22 -41.99 14.99
C SER A 610 -19.13 -42.18 16.03
N SER A 611 -19.39 -41.69 17.25
CA SER A 611 -18.85 -42.27 18.48
C SER A 611 -19.85 -43.33 18.93
N ASP A 612 -19.51 -44.59 18.73
CA ASP A 612 -20.23 -45.68 19.35
C ASP A 612 -19.27 -46.80 19.78
N HIS A 613 -19.61 -47.36 20.96
CA HIS A 613 -19.12 -48.57 21.62
C HIS A 613 -17.91 -48.49 22.55
N HIS A 614 -18.17 -48.56 23.87
CA HIS A 614 -18.11 -49.85 24.58
C HIS A 614 -19.08 -49.90 25.79
N HIS A 615 -19.91 -50.96 25.78
CA HIS A 615 -20.73 -51.53 26.87
C HIS A 615 -19.89 -51.85 28.13
N HIS A 616 -20.37 -51.92 29.39
CA HIS A 616 -21.50 -52.66 30.02
C HIS A 616 -21.43 -52.41 31.57
N PRO A 617 -22.30 -52.95 32.47
CA PRO A 617 -23.76 -52.80 32.69
C PRO A 617 -24.12 -52.38 34.15
N PRO A 618 -25.42 -52.30 34.54
CA PRO A 618 -25.91 -51.55 35.71
C PRO A 618 -26.33 -52.43 36.91
N SER A 619 -26.53 -51.79 38.07
CA SER A 619 -27.34 -52.34 39.16
C SER A 619 -28.20 -51.26 39.84
N HIS A 620 -29.30 -51.75 40.40
CA HIS A 620 -30.56 -51.10 40.71
C HIS A 620 -30.59 -50.17 41.95
N TYR A 621 -31.68 -49.38 41.98
CA TYR A 621 -32.57 -48.97 43.09
C TYR A 621 -32.77 -47.43 43.07
N GLY A 622 -33.94 -46.88 42.71
CA GLY A 622 -35.21 -46.92 43.48
C GLY A 622 -35.05 -46.03 44.72
N LEU A 623 -35.75 -44.92 44.99
CA LEU A 623 -37.16 -44.53 44.87
C LEU A 623 -37.21 -42.98 44.98
N ALA A 624 -38.03 -42.27 44.19
CA ALA A 624 -39.34 -41.69 44.58
C ALA A 624 -39.26 -40.72 45.78
N THR A 625 -39.66 -39.45 45.72
CA THR A 625 -41.02 -38.97 45.45
C THR A 625 -41.02 -37.42 45.44
N ALA A 626 -41.79 -36.84 44.52
CA ALA A 626 -42.34 -35.48 44.60
C ALA A 626 -43.53 -35.46 45.62
N PRO A 627 -44.34 -34.39 45.83
CA PRO A 627 -44.43 -33.11 45.12
C PRO A 627 -44.80 -31.86 45.97
N ALA A 628 -44.85 -30.71 45.27
CA ALA A 628 -45.81 -29.59 45.37
C ALA A 628 -46.29 -29.03 46.72
N GLY A 629 -46.26 -27.69 46.85
CA GLY A 629 -47.07 -26.96 47.82
C GLY A 629 -46.85 -25.46 47.83
N ALA A 630 -47.90 -24.71 47.51
CA ALA A 630 -47.99 -23.26 47.44
C ALA A 630 -48.10 -22.56 48.83
N GLY A 631 -48.01 -21.22 48.84
CA GLY A 631 -48.42 -20.32 49.93
C GLY A 631 -47.27 -19.42 50.40
N ALA A 632 -47.22 -18.14 50.02
CA ALA A 632 -47.96 -17.01 50.58
C ALA A 632 -47.54 -16.60 52.01
N VAL A 633 -47.47 -15.27 52.21
CA VAL A 633 -47.53 -14.52 53.48
C VAL A 633 -46.20 -14.04 54.08
N ALA A 634 -45.99 -12.73 53.90
CA ALA A 634 -45.62 -11.69 54.86
C ALA A 634 -44.68 -11.97 56.06
N GLY A 635 -43.76 -11.01 56.26
CA GLY A 635 -43.63 -10.37 57.57
C GLY A 635 -42.29 -10.54 58.29
N GLY A 636 -41.53 -9.44 58.36
CA GLY A 636 -41.08 -8.87 59.64
C GLY A 636 -39.85 -9.45 60.35
N GLY A 637 -38.95 -8.52 60.72
CA GLY A 637 -37.96 -8.66 61.81
C GLY A 637 -36.74 -9.53 61.45
N GLY A 638 -35.50 -9.18 61.79
CA GLY A 638 -35.01 -8.36 62.88
C GLY A 638 -33.91 -9.16 63.59
N GLY A 639 -32.70 -8.57 63.71
CA GLY A 639 -31.55 -9.14 64.43
C GLY A 639 -30.81 -10.22 63.64
N GLY A 640 -29.49 -10.34 63.66
CA GLY A 640 -28.47 -9.85 64.58
C GLY A 640 -27.38 -10.92 64.66
N GLY A 641 -26.11 -10.52 64.64
CA GLY A 641 -24.95 -11.42 64.67
C GLY A 641 -24.50 -11.82 63.27
N THR A 642 -23.22 -11.85 62.92
CA THR A 642 -21.99 -11.96 63.69
C THR A 642 -20.83 -11.60 62.76
N SER A 643 -19.63 -11.47 63.36
CA SER A 643 -18.32 -11.69 62.74
C SER A 643 -17.47 -10.44 62.45
N LEU A 644 -16.66 -10.14 63.47
CA LEU A 644 -15.24 -9.76 63.34
C LEU A 644 -14.54 -10.60 62.25
N PRO A 645 -13.50 -10.05 61.59
CA PRO A 645 -12.15 -10.30 62.10
C PRO A 645 -11.22 -9.07 62.12
N ALA A 646 -10.21 -9.22 62.96
CA ALA A 646 -9.05 -8.38 63.15
C ALA A 646 -8.14 -8.29 61.90
N LEU A 647 -7.39 -7.19 61.76
CA LEU A 647 -5.92 -7.15 61.87
C LEU A 647 -5.31 -5.85 61.32
N GLN A 648 -4.38 -5.33 62.12
CA GLN A 648 -3.08 -4.74 61.76
C GLN A 648 -2.95 -3.44 60.94
N ALA A 649 -2.31 -2.49 61.66
CA ALA A 649 -1.08 -1.77 61.31
C ALA A 649 -1.13 -0.59 60.33
N GLY A 650 -0.57 0.54 60.78
CA GLY A 650 -0.03 1.57 59.89
C GLY A 650 -0.17 3.00 60.41
N SER A 651 0.74 3.44 61.29
CA SER A 651 1.11 4.86 61.44
C SER A 651 1.64 5.42 60.09
N PRO A 652 1.61 6.75 59.83
CA PRO A 652 2.58 7.67 60.46
C PRO A 652 2.06 9.09 60.78
N GLN A 653 2.86 9.79 61.59
CA GLN A 653 2.82 11.25 61.87
C GLN A 653 2.87 12.12 60.60
N PRO A 654 2.62 13.44 60.72
CA PRO A 654 3.76 14.34 60.91
C PRO A 654 3.59 15.38 62.03
N GLN A 655 4.77 15.78 62.50
CA GLN A 655 5.07 16.82 63.48
C GLN A 655 4.89 18.22 62.86
N GLY A 656 4.55 19.20 63.69
CA GLY A 656 4.60 20.63 63.36
C GLY A 656 4.50 21.49 64.62
N ARG A 657 5.65 21.86 65.17
CA ARG A 657 5.87 22.68 66.38
C ARG A 657 5.83 24.19 66.06
N ALA A 658 5.06 24.95 66.86
CA ALA A 658 5.33 26.26 67.51
C ALA A 658 5.69 27.52 66.65
N PRO A 659 5.69 28.78 67.18
CA PRO A 659 5.41 29.30 68.54
C PRO A 659 4.45 30.55 68.61
N PRO A 660 4.16 31.11 69.82
CA PRO A 660 3.29 32.28 70.01
C PRO A 660 4.06 33.60 70.15
N PRO A 661 3.39 34.76 70.11
CA PRO A 661 3.94 35.95 70.77
C PRO A 661 2.91 36.72 71.62
N GLY A 662 3.41 37.27 72.73
CA GLY A 662 3.20 38.69 73.00
C GLY A 662 2.27 39.06 74.15
N ALA A 663 2.88 39.20 75.32
CA ALA A 663 2.44 39.83 76.56
C ALA A 663 1.83 41.26 76.42
N PRO A 664 1.22 41.81 77.49
CA PRO A 664 0.23 42.89 77.49
C PRO A 664 0.85 44.29 77.70
N PRO A 665 0.03 45.36 77.73
CA PRO A 665 0.37 46.56 78.48
C PRO A 665 -0.65 46.89 79.58
N GLU A 666 -0.10 46.96 80.81
CA GLU A 666 -0.12 48.16 81.65
C GLU A 666 -1.46 48.78 82.11
N ARG A 667 -1.74 48.54 83.42
CA ARG A 667 -2.29 49.50 84.42
C ARG A 667 -1.48 50.84 84.46
N PRO A 668 -1.77 51.90 85.27
CA PRO A 668 -2.68 52.09 86.43
C PRO A 668 -3.32 53.54 86.45
N PRO A 669 -3.47 54.24 87.60
CA PRO A 669 -4.43 54.10 88.72
C PRO A 669 -5.29 55.38 88.91
N HIS A 670 -6.25 55.38 89.84
CA HIS A 670 -6.30 56.36 90.95
C HIS A 670 -7.60 56.31 91.78
N LEU A 671 -7.39 56.13 93.11
CA LEU A 671 -8.02 56.87 94.22
C LEU A 671 -9.52 56.60 94.52
N ARG A 672 -9.99 56.52 95.76
CA ARG A 672 -9.42 56.48 97.13
C ARG A 672 -10.60 56.24 98.08
N ASN A 673 -10.33 55.52 99.17
CA ASN A 673 -10.77 55.75 100.55
C ASN A 673 -12.18 56.31 100.84
N LYS A 674 -12.92 55.65 101.73
CA LYS A 674 -12.80 55.91 103.18
C LYS A 674 -13.55 54.88 104.02
N THR A 675 -12.85 54.42 105.04
CA THR A 675 -13.33 53.82 106.28
C THR A 675 -14.31 54.74 107.01
N ARG A 676 -15.38 54.17 107.56
CA ARG A 676 -15.67 54.21 109.00
C ARG A 676 -16.60 53.06 109.37
#